data_AF-A0A519BXK2-F1
#
_entry.id   AF-A0A519BXK2-F1
#
_cell.length_a   1.000
_cell.length_b   1.000
_cell.length_c   1.000
_cell.angle_alpha   90.00
_cell.angle_beta   90.00
_cell.angle_gamma   90.00
#
_symmetry.space_group_name_H-M   'P 1'
#
loop_
_entity.id
_entity.type
_entity.pdbx_description
1 polymer ?
#
loop_
_entity_poly.entity_id
_entity_poly.type
_entity_poly.pdbx_seq_one_letter_code
_entity_poly.pdbx_strand_id
1 'polypeptide(L)'
;MKKIISSESPPGVHAHPHPIRYRAAHRGSAADGAAARGDLEVLLRSLWLCQDAVAVQDLNYSKSLECEVGLEFTADELVITASGIPHHDHYSGPGGQGTNGVEPQDYEWRLPLAPTNDTNCNPAESTDGCELAPELGPVAVALNGAPIYGPEDGPGGDAVATQIGQYEETEQNIWLGVCGGHSGPGGTFHYHFDANCVHWHPENEGETHQVTITDDKDFLPEDLTINVGDTVTWTNDDDSSHTVTAENNQFHSDNIEEGAIWSYTFTEAGTYDYGCNYHGGMEGSVSVVEEDDDIVWTDYDFSQVDETEHSPIIGFSFDGYPIYGSYGWGGDGSVKLIRSSYLLNDGAAGENGIQDYHFETGSGDLDACNGRFSVTPEFPDGIYHYYSTPPVADGDGTISTNNAFPYFIYCYRGIPDLSNTNNGGGPPDGGGPPDADADGVGDGWDDCPDTPFTDWPDGEPTFPRGCTQAQYDAAGAEPVLDAYSGNNPPAPPDADGDGIVDPEDECGDSLHGEPVYRNPLAEVCLGNHSNLSQHYHVTLVILDNGTPLTIPADIGIDTVACPGAMHAIHTHDGSGKLHIETPELGPVPLGTFFSIWGQPFSAQQVLHMVADGNSTLTLEVNGVLIDTWSETQLADGQFIVLEYRQRH
;
A
#
# COMPACT_ATOMS: atom_id res chain seq x y z
N MET A 1 4.68 13.59 -35.07
CA MET A 1 5.67 14.66 -35.34
C MET A 1 6.54 14.76 -34.11
N LYS A 2 7.86 14.56 -34.26
CA LYS A 2 8.85 14.60 -33.17
C LYS A 2 8.85 15.96 -32.46
N LYS A 3 8.83 15.98 -31.13
CA LYS A 3 9.39 17.09 -30.35
C LYS A 3 10.34 16.51 -29.31
N ILE A 4 11.62 16.74 -29.59
CA ILE A 4 12.79 16.45 -28.79
C ILE A 4 12.83 17.53 -27.70
N ILE A 5 12.90 17.15 -26.43
CA ILE A 5 13.37 18.06 -25.37
C ILE A 5 14.89 17.96 -25.40
N SER A 6 15.49 19.01 -25.95
CA SER A 6 16.92 19.29 -25.94
C SER A 6 17.07 20.49 -25.02
N SER A 7 17.61 20.31 -23.82
CA SER A 7 18.20 21.40 -23.04
C SER A 7 19.70 21.46 -23.34
N GLU A 8 20.12 22.50 -24.06
CA GLU A 8 21.54 22.86 -24.13
C GLU A 8 21.94 23.52 -22.79
N SER A 9 22.86 22.91 -22.06
CA SER A 9 23.51 23.48 -20.87
C SER A 9 24.49 24.60 -21.25
N PRO A 10 24.61 25.71 -20.49
CA PRO A 10 25.76 26.59 -20.57
C PRO A 10 26.98 25.96 -19.85
N PRO A 11 28.22 26.35 -20.22
CA PRO A 11 29.43 25.64 -19.80
C PRO A 11 29.96 26.08 -18.41
N GLY A 12 30.29 25.09 -17.57
CA GLY A 12 31.09 25.20 -16.33
C GLY A 12 30.25 25.59 -15.11
N VAL A 13 30.03 24.73 -14.11
CA VAL A 13 31.01 24.03 -13.26
C VAL A 13 30.52 22.61 -12.99
N HIS A 14 31.37 21.60 -13.17
CA HIS A 14 31.08 20.23 -12.72
C HIS A 14 31.23 20.17 -11.19
N ALA A 15 30.13 20.26 -10.46
CA ALA A 15 30.01 19.59 -9.18
C ALA A 15 29.72 18.12 -9.49
N HIS A 16 30.58 17.23 -8.99
CA HIS A 16 30.29 15.80 -9.03
C HIS A 16 29.26 15.53 -7.93
N PRO A 17 28.10 14.89 -8.22
CA PRO A 17 27.19 14.46 -7.16
C PRO A 17 27.94 13.45 -6.27
N HIS A 18 27.94 13.70 -4.97
CA HIS A 18 28.43 12.75 -3.98
C HIS A 18 27.37 11.67 -3.76
N PRO A 19 27.75 10.38 -3.65
CA PRO A 19 26.80 9.31 -3.35
C PRO A 19 26.26 9.44 -1.92
N ILE A 20 25.00 9.09 -1.71
CA ILE A 20 24.28 9.08 -0.43
C ILE A 20 25.00 8.16 0.55
N ARG A 21 25.73 8.72 1.51
CA ARG A 21 26.32 7.89 2.57
C ARG A 21 25.22 7.49 3.55
N TYR A 22 24.92 6.20 3.58
CA TYR A 22 23.94 5.68 4.51
C TYR A 22 24.45 5.81 5.96
N ARG A 23 23.57 6.27 6.85
CA ARG A 23 23.84 6.26 8.29
C ARG A 23 23.98 4.80 8.74
N ALA A 24 25.18 4.39 9.13
CA ALA A 24 25.36 3.11 9.82
C ALA A 24 24.59 3.17 11.14
N ALA A 25 23.56 2.34 11.30
CA ALA A 25 22.97 2.06 12.61
C ALA A 25 24.10 1.64 13.57
N HIS A 26 24.07 2.18 14.79
CA HIS A 26 25.12 2.05 15.81
C HIS A 26 25.77 0.65 15.85
N ARG A 27 27.07 0.57 15.56
CA ARG A 27 27.90 -0.61 15.88
C ARG A 27 28.12 -0.71 17.39
N GLY A 28 27.20 -1.36 18.10
CA GLY A 28 27.45 -1.88 19.44
C GLY A 28 27.94 -3.33 19.36
N SER A 29 29.14 -3.62 19.88
CA SER A 29 29.64 -4.99 19.94
C SER A 29 28.86 -5.82 20.97
N ALA A 30 27.93 -6.68 20.52
CA ALA A 30 27.25 -7.62 21.40
C ALA A 30 28.02 -8.96 21.46
N ALA A 31 28.75 -9.17 22.55
CA ALA A 31 29.22 -10.48 22.96
C ALA A 31 28.17 -11.15 23.88
N ASP A 32 27.87 -12.42 23.59
CA ASP A 32 27.21 -13.42 24.44
C ASP A 32 25.70 -13.30 24.76
N GLY A 33 24.86 -13.79 23.83
CA GLY A 33 24.11 -15.05 24.06
C GLY A 33 22.85 -15.08 24.94
N ALA A 34 22.39 -13.98 25.54
CA ALA A 34 21.10 -13.93 26.25
C ALA A 34 20.33 -12.59 26.16
N ALA A 35 20.73 -11.69 25.26
CA ALA A 35 20.26 -10.30 25.14
C ALA A 35 19.31 -10.01 23.96
N ALA A 36 18.89 -11.04 23.21
CA ALA A 36 18.24 -10.90 21.89
C ALA A 36 16.94 -10.05 21.83
N ARG A 37 16.17 -9.90 22.92
CA ARG A 37 14.95 -9.07 22.91
C ARG A 37 15.20 -7.60 23.24
N GLY A 38 16.18 -7.33 24.11
CA GLY A 38 16.60 -5.95 24.41
C GLY A 38 17.36 -5.33 23.24
N ASP A 39 18.15 -6.14 22.54
CA ASP A 39 18.93 -5.68 21.38
C ASP A 39 18.02 -5.38 20.18
N LEU A 40 16.95 -6.16 19.97
CA LEU A 40 15.99 -5.92 18.87
C LEU A 40 15.14 -4.67 19.09
N GLU A 41 14.64 -4.43 20.30
CA GLU A 41 13.89 -3.19 20.59
C GLU A 41 14.77 -1.96 20.42
N VAL A 42 16.03 -2.00 20.90
CA VAL A 42 17.00 -0.91 20.73
C VAL A 42 17.29 -0.68 19.24
N LEU A 43 17.50 -1.75 18.47
CA LEU A 43 17.68 -1.65 17.03
C LEU A 43 16.47 -0.99 16.37
N LEU A 44 15.26 -1.51 16.59
CA LEU A 44 14.04 -1.00 15.98
C LEU A 44 13.82 0.48 16.32
N ARG A 45 13.96 0.87 17.59
CA ARG A 45 13.88 2.28 18.00
C ARG A 45 14.91 3.17 17.32
N SER A 46 16.09 2.65 16.96
CA SER A 46 17.12 3.42 16.25
C SER A 46 16.85 3.61 14.76
N LEU A 47 15.95 2.81 14.18
CA LEU A 47 15.64 2.86 12.74
C LEU A 47 14.53 3.86 12.42
N TRP A 48 13.45 3.88 13.22
CA TRP A 48 12.28 4.72 12.95
C TRP A 48 12.61 6.22 13.05
N LEU A 49 12.11 6.96 12.07
CA LEU A 49 12.27 8.40 11.92
C LEU A 49 11.08 9.13 12.56
N CYS A 50 11.13 10.45 12.63
CA CYS A 50 10.02 11.30 13.13
C CYS A 50 9.51 11.01 14.55
N GLN A 51 10.33 10.36 15.38
CA GLN A 51 10.01 10.18 16.81
C GLN A 51 10.02 11.52 17.55
N ASP A 52 10.81 12.47 17.05
CA ASP A 52 10.64 13.90 17.29
C ASP A 52 10.05 14.51 16.01
N ALA A 53 8.97 15.28 16.14
CA ALA A 53 8.24 15.81 14.99
C ALA A 53 9.18 16.57 14.02
N VAL A 54 9.11 16.23 12.73
CA VAL A 54 9.91 16.85 11.67
C VAL A 54 9.00 17.70 10.79
N ALA A 55 9.29 18.99 10.69
CA ALA A 55 8.57 19.89 9.80
C ALA A 55 8.98 19.63 8.35
N VAL A 56 7.99 19.55 7.45
CA VAL A 56 8.20 19.36 6.01
C VAL A 56 7.28 20.25 5.20
N GLN A 57 7.60 20.43 3.93
CA GLN A 57 6.80 21.21 2.98
C GLN A 57 6.20 20.34 1.88
N ASP A 58 4.90 20.51 1.66
CA ASP A 58 4.30 20.23 0.37
C ASP A 58 4.57 21.39 -0.57
N LEU A 59 5.50 21.16 -1.50
CA LEU A 59 6.04 22.15 -2.41
C LEU A 59 5.00 22.68 -3.42
N ASN A 60 3.97 21.89 -3.75
CA ASN A 60 2.93 22.32 -4.70
C ASN A 60 1.92 23.28 -4.06
N TYR A 61 1.67 23.12 -2.77
CA TYR A 61 0.65 23.90 -2.04
C TYR A 61 1.26 24.90 -1.04
N SER A 62 2.60 24.92 -0.91
CA SER A 62 3.32 25.73 0.09
C SER A 62 2.78 25.49 1.50
N LYS A 63 2.46 24.23 1.79
CA LYS A 63 1.80 23.80 3.02
C LYS A 63 2.83 23.12 3.92
N SER A 64 2.96 23.66 5.13
CA SER A 64 3.82 23.07 6.16
C SER A 64 3.06 21.97 6.89
N LEU A 65 3.69 20.82 7.01
CA LEU A 65 3.17 19.60 7.64
C LEU A 65 4.20 19.07 8.64
N GLU A 66 3.79 18.19 9.54
CA GLU A 66 4.67 17.55 10.52
C GLU A 66 4.63 16.02 10.38
N CYS A 67 5.81 15.44 10.15
CA CYS A 67 6.02 14.00 10.23
C CYS A 67 6.16 13.61 11.70
N GLU A 68 5.32 12.68 12.15
CA GLU A 68 5.30 12.18 13.53
C GLU A 68 5.15 10.66 13.55
N VAL A 69 5.96 9.99 14.38
CA VAL A 69 5.92 8.55 14.62
C VAL A 69 6.01 8.26 16.11
N GLY A 70 5.04 7.50 16.63
CA GLY A 70 5.03 6.96 17.98
C GLY A 70 5.26 5.46 17.96
N LEU A 71 6.09 4.95 18.87
CA LEU A 71 6.41 3.51 18.97
C LEU A 71 6.01 2.94 20.32
N GLU A 72 5.11 1.96 20.31
CA GLU A 72 4.75 1.15 21.46
C GLU A 72 5.12 -0.32 21.25
N PHE A 73 5.95 -0.86 22.15
CA PHE A 73 6.37 -2.25 22.10
C PHE A 73 5.55 -3.08 23.08
N THR A 74 4.91 -4.12 22.56
CA THR A 74 4.22 -5.12 23.38
C THR A 74 5.10 -6.37 23.57
N ALA A 75 4.52 -7.49 23.99
CA ALA A 75 5.26 -8.74 24.00
C ALA A 75 5.53 -9.24 22.57
N ASP A 76 4.54 -9.18 21.69
CA ASP A 76 4.59 -9.93 20.44
C ASP A 76 4.65 -9.00 19.21
N GLU A 77 4.35 -7.71 19.41
CA GLU A 77 4.15 -6.73 18.33
C GLU A 77 4.79 -5.37 18.66
N LEU A 78 5.20 -4.68 17.60
CA LEU A 78 5.45 -3.24 17.57
C LEU A 78 4.20 -2.55 17.01
N VAL A 79 3.62 -1.64 17.79
CA VAL A 79 2.54 -0.75 17.35
C VAL A 79 3.16 0.61 17.01
N ILE A 80 2.89 1.10 15.80
CA ILE A 80 3.38 2.38 15.29
C ILE A 80 2.20 3.30 15.05
N THR A 81 2.11 4.41 15.78
CA THR A 81 1.19 5.50 15.45
C THR A 81 1.90 6.48 14.51
N ALA A 82 1.27 6.94 13.43
CA ALA A 82 1.93 7.82 12.48
C ALA A 82 1.00 8.87 11.86
N SER A 83 1.54 10.06 11.59
CA SER A 83 0.82 11.11 10.86
C SER A 83 0.69 10.82 9.35
N GLY A 84 1.38 9.80 8.83
CA GLY A 84 1.39 9.47 7.40
C GLY A 84 2.13 10.48 6.51
N ILE A 85 2.69 11.55 7.11
CA ILE A 85 3.45 12.58 6.42
C ILE A 85 4.89 12.07 6.22
N PRO A 86 5.49 12.17 5.02
CA PRO A 86 6.90 11.81 4.85
C PRO A 86 7.79 12.82 5.57
N HIS A 87 8.98 12.42 6.04
CA HIS A 87 9.94 13.32 6.69
C HIS A 87 10.75 14.20 5.73
N HIS A 88 10.33 14.23 4.47
CA HIS A 88 10.97 14.98 3.42
C HIS A 88 9.96 15.89 2.73
N ASP A 89 10.45 16.98 2.15
CA ASP A 89 9.60 17.78 1.28
C ASP A 89 9.15 16.94 0.09
N HIS A 90 7.94 17.20 -0.35
CA HIS A 90 7.30 16.38 -1.35
C HIS A 90 6.35 17.22 -2.18
N TYR A 91 5.81 16.56 -3.19
CA TYR A 91 4.75 17.09 -4.02
C TYR A 91 3.56 16.16 -3.89
N SER A 92 2.42 16.70 -3.52
CA SER A 92 1.20 15.91 -3.35
C SER A 92 0.66 15.30 -4.65
N GLY A 93 1.02 15.82 -5.82
CA GLY A 93 0.37 15.40 -7.07
C GLY A 93 -1.12 15.78 -7.08
N PRO A 94 -1.88 15.34 -8.11
CA PRO A 94 -3.28 15.72 -8.32
C PRO A 94 -4.30 14.87 -7.55
N GLY A 95 -3.87 13.83 -6.82
CA GLY A 95 -4.73 12.82 -6.19
C GLY A 95 -5.44 13.25 -4.90
N GLY A 96 -5.02 14.37 -4.28
CA GLY A 96 -5.68 14.97 -3.10
C GLY A 96 -7.02 15.63 -3.42
N GLN A 97 -7.92 14.97 -4.17
CA GLN A 97 -9.25 15.52 -4.41
C GLN A 97 -9.97 15.78 -3.08
N GLY A 98 -10.48 17.00 -2.90
CA GLY A 98 -11.09 17.48 -1.65
C GLY A 98 -10.11 18.15 -0.68
N THR A 99 -8.79 17.99 -0.86
CA THR A 99 -7.76 18.55 0.03
C THR A 99 -6.77 19.45 -0.74
N ASN A 100 -6.12 20.39 -0.05
CA ASN A 100 -5.03 21.17 -0.64
C ASN A 100 -3.70 20.41 -0.51
N GLY A 101 -3.65 19.19 -1.08
CA GLY A 101 -2.50 18.29 -1.01
C GLY A 101 -2.59 17.25 0.12
N VAL A 102 -1.43 16.81 0.61
CA VAL A 102 -1.31 15.84 1.71
C VAL A 102 -1.92 16.41 3.01
N GLU A 103 -2.63 15.57 3.74
CA GLU A 103 -3.19 15.87 5.07
C GLU A 103 -2.63 14.88 6.11
N PRO A 104 -2.41 15.31 7.36
CA PRO A 104 -2.08 14.38 8.44
C PRO A 104 -3.17 13.34 8.65
N GLN A 105 -2.74 12.10 8.86
CA GLN A 105 -3.58 10.94 9.12
C GLN A 105 -3.40 10.48 10.58
N ASP A 106 -4.23 9.54 11.03
CA ASP A 106 -4.13 8.90 12.36
C ASP A 106 -3.91 7.39 12.19
N TYR A 107 -2.77 7.03 11.61
CA TYR A 107 -2.45 5.65 11.29
C TYR A 107 -1.98 4.88 12.53
N GLU A 108 -2.38 3.61 12.64
CA GLU A 108 -1.87 2.67 13.65
C GLU A 108 -1.38 1.38 12.97
N TRP A 109 -0.09 1.21 12.75
CA TRP A 109 0.49 0.00 12.16
C TRP A 109 0.86 -1.02 13.23
N ARG A 110 0.66 -2.30 12.95
CA ARG A 110 0.97 -3.42 13.86
C ARG A 110 1.90 -4.40 13.17
N LEU A 111 3.12 -4.54 13.69
CA LEU A 111 4.13 -5.41 13.11
C LEU A 111 4.53 -6.51 14.10
N PRO A 112 4.55 -7.79 13.71
CA PRO A 112 5.02 -8.85 14.58
C PRO A 112 6.53 -8.69 14.85
N LEU A 113 6.95 -8.72 16.12
CA LEU A 113 8.36 -8.64 16.52
C LEU A 113 9.13 -9.93 16.22
N ALA A 114 8.42 -11.02 15.96
CA ALA A 114 8.97 -12.31 15.58
C ALA A 114 8.21 -12.85 14.35
N PRO A 115 8.64 -12.48 13.13
CA PRO A 115 8.03 -12.95 11.90
C PRO A 115 7.95 -14.48 11.87
N THR A 116 6.78 -15.01 11.53
CA THR A 116 6.55 -16.45 11.42
C THR A 116 6.37 -16.81 9.96
N ASN A 117 7.25 -17.65 9.42
CA ASN A 117 7.13 -18.15 8.05
C ASN A 117 5.78 -18.85 7.83
N ASP A 118 5.12 -18.53 6.71
CA ASP A 118 4.04 -19.35 6.20
C ASP A 118 4.64 -20.61 5.56
N THR A 119 4.30 -21.77 6.13
CA THR A 119 4.80 -23.06 5.64
C THR A 119 4.08 -23.58 4.40
N ASN A 120 2.95 -22.98 4.02
CA ASN A 120 2.23 -23.31 2.79
C ASN A 120 2.74 -22.52 1.60
N CYS A 121 3.41 -21.39 1.84
CA CYS A 121 4.03 -20.54 0.84
C CYS A 121 5.42 -21.08 0.42
N ASN A 122 5.63 -21.28 -0.89
CA ASN A 122 6.94 -21.63 -1.46
C ASN A 122 7.38 -20.64 -2.54
N PRO A 123 7.81 -19.43 -2.14
CA PRO A 123 8.04 -18.34 -3.09
C PRO A 123 9.29 -18.56 -3.96
N ALA A 124 10.15 -19.53 -3.62
CA ALA A 124 11.27 -19.90 -4.48
C ALA A 124 10.82 -20.49 -5.83
N GLU A 125 9.59 -21.00 -5.94
CA GLU A 125 9.04 -21.60 -7.15
C GLU A 125 7.83 -20.84 -7.69
N SER A 126 6.87 -20.47 -6.85
CA SER A 126 5.67 -19.69 -7.22
C SER A 126 5.03 -19.03 -6.00
N THR A 127 4.02 -18.20 -6.22
CA THR A 127 3.18 -17.64 -5.16
C THR A 127 2.02 -18.54 -4.74
N ASP A 128 1.92 -19.76 -5.29
CA ASP A 128 0.84 -20.67 -4.95
C ASP A 128 0.87 -21.04 -3.46
N GLY A 129 -0.22 -20.74 -2.76
CA GLY A 129 -0.33 -20.98 -1.32
C GLY A 129 0.33 -19.91 -0.44
N CYS A 130 0.82 -18.83 -1.02
CA CYS A 130 1.22 -17.62 -0.30
C CYS A 130 0.04 -16.67 -0.10
N GLU A 131 0.07 -15.90 0.98
CA GLU A 131 -0.81 -14.75 1.15
C GLU A 131 -0.34 -13.60 0.25
N LEU A 132 -1.18 -13.14 -0.67
CA LEU A 132 -0.82 -12.07 -1.60
C LEU A 132 -0.87 -10.70 -0.92
N ALA A 133 0.05 -9.82 -1.29
CA ALA A 133 -0.03 -8.42 -0.91
C ALA A 133 -1.09 -7.72 -1.79
N PRO A 134 -1.83 -6.74 -1.27
CA PRO A 134 -2.75 -5.95 -2.08
C PRO A 134 -2.07 -5.33 -3.31
N GLU A 135 -2.75 -5.41 -4.46
CA GLU A 135 -2.33 -4.71 -5.69
C GLU A 135 -2.55 -3.20 -5.55
N LEU A 136 -3.68 -2.83 -4.92
CA LEU A 136 -4.06 -1.47 -4.55
C LEU A 136 -4.06 -1.35 -3.02
N GLY A 137 -3.46 -0.28 -2.49
CA GLY A 137 -3.43 0.01 -1.06
C GLY A 137 -2.13 -0.44 -0.37
N PRO A 138 -2.07 -0.29 0.96
CA PRO A 138 -0.83 -0.46 1.70
C PRO A 138 -0.43 -1.95 1.82
N VAL A 139 0.85 -2.22 1.59
CA VAL A 139 1.49 -3.54 1.75
C VAL A 139 2.54 -3.55 2.87
N ALA A 140 2.98 -2.35 3.26
CA ALA A 140 4.03 -2.13 4.22
C ALA A 140 3.99 -0.68 4.74
N VAL A 141 4.86 -0.41 5.72
CA VAL A 141 5.05 0.93 6.29
C VAL A 141 6.53 1.31 6.19
N ALA A 142 6.80 2.53 5.71
CA ALA A 142 8.14 3.10 5.67
C ALA A 142 8.59 3.59 7.06
N LEU A 143 9.89 3.79 7.28
CA LEU A 143 10.44 4.19 8.58
C LEU A 143 9.97 5.56 9.08
N ASN A 144 9.37 6.39 8.22
CA ASN A 144 8.75 7.66 8.57
C ASN A 144 7.24 7.54 8.87
N GLY A 145 6.69 6.32 8.86
CA GLY A 145 5.29 6.05 9.14
C GLY A 145 4.35 6.21 7.95
N ALA A 146 4.85 6.64 6.79
CA ALA A 146 4.07 6.70 5.56
C ALA A 146 3.86 5.28 4.96
N PRO A 147 2.68 4.99 4.40
CA PRO A 147 2.41 3.75 3.71
C PRO A 147 3.34 3.50 2.50
N ILE A 148 3.67 2.24 2.28
CA ILE A 148 4.19 1.72 1.02
C ILE A 148 3.05 0.94 0.37
N TYR A 149 2.70 1.31 -0.86
CA TYR A 149 1.58 0.72 -1.58
C TYR A 149 2.02 -0.41 -2.50
N GLY A 150 1.04 -1.24 -2.89
CA GLY A 150 1.16 -2.17 -4.00
C GLY A 150 1.43 -1.45 -5.32
N PRO A 151 1.73 -2.19 -6.39
CA PRO A 151 2.19 -1.61 -7.64
C PRO A 151 1.12 -0.89 -8.47
N GLU A 152 -0.17 -0.98 -8.10
CA GLU A 152 -1.27 -0.34 -8.81
C GLU A 152 -1.81 0.90 -8.09
N ASP A 153 -2.53 1.76 -8.81
CA ASP A 153 -3.15 2.99 -8.27
C ASP A 153 -4.55 3.25 -8.87
N GLY A 154 -5.23 4.33 -8.44
CA GLY A 154 -6.66 4.62 -8.60
C GLY A 154 -7.36 4.49 -9.98
N PRO A 155 -6.70 4.49 -11.15
CA PRO A 155 -7.32 4.09 -12.43
C PRO A 155 -7.15 2.60 -12.80
N GLY A 156 -6.39 1.84 -12.02
CA GLY A 156 -5.91 0.49 -12.36
C GLY A 156 -4.59 0.52 -13.15
N GLY A 157 -3.89 -0.61 -13.15
CA GLY A 157 -2.63 -0.77 -13.88
C GLY A 157 -1.40 -0.31 -13.09
N ASP A 158 -0.22 -0.59 -13.65
CA ASP A 158 1.06 -0.34 -12.98
C ASP A 158 1.42 1.16 -12.95
N ALA A 159 1.39 1.74 -11.75
CA ALA A 159 1.61 3.16 -11.50
C ALA A 159 2.97 3.64 -12.00
N VAL A 160 3.98 2.77 -11.92
CA VAL A 160 5.35 3.09 -12.31
C VAL A 160 5.55 2.90 -13.81
N ALA A 161 4.94 1.87 -14.41
CA ALA A 161 4.93 1.70 -15.87
C ALA A 161 4.32 2.92 -16.58
N THR A 162 3.24 3.50 -16.01
CA THR A 162 2.69 4.78 -16.48
C THR A 162 3.70 5.90 -16.36
N GLN A 163 4.32 6.07 -15.19
CA GLN A 163 5.28 7.16 -14.92
C GLN A 163 6.47 7.16 -15.89
N ILE A 164 6.99 5.98 -16.25
CA ILE A 164 8.12 5.88 -17.19
C ILE A 164 7.68 5.81 -18.67
N GLY A 165 6.38 5.92 -18.94
CA GLY A 165 5.80 6.00 -20.27
C GLY A 165 5.85 4.68 -21.05
N GLN A 166 5.71 3.53 -20.37
CA GLN A 166 5.55 2.25 -21.07
C GLN A 166 4.22 2.15 -21.80
N TYR A 167 3.17 2.72 -21.21
CA TYR A 167 1.87 2.88 -21.81
C TYR A 167 1.34 4.31 -21.60
N GLU A 168 0.33 4.69 -22.38
CA GLU A 168 -0.37 5.96 -22.19
C GLU A 168 -1.64 5.68 -21.37
N GLU A 169 -1.68 6.15 -20.13
CA GLU A 169 -2.87 6.08 -19.29
C GLU A 169 -3.97 7.01 -19.86
N THR A 170 -5.17 6.47 -20.06
CA THR A 170 -6.26 7.17 -20.78
C THR A 170 -7.42 7.61 -19.89
N GLU A 171 -7.49 7.11 -18.65
CA GLU A 171 -8.50 7.43 -17.65
C GLU A 171 -8.00 8.53 -16.70
N GLN A 172 -6.95 8.26 -15.91
CA GLN A 172 -6.37 9.22 -14.96
C GLN A 172 -4.84 9.11 -14.93
N ASN A 173 -4.14 10.14 -15.40
CA ASN A 173 -2.68 10.13 -15.37
C ASN A 173 -2.16 10.18 -13.93
N ILE A 174 -1.47 9.12 -13.51
CA ILE A 174 -0.77 9.05 -12.22
C ILE A 174 0.50 9.90 -12.33
N TRP A 175 0.78 10.67 -11.29
CA TRP A 175 1.99 11.47 -11.21
C TRP A 175 2.74 11.08 -9.95
N LEU A 176 3.86 10.38 -10.14
CA LEU A 176 4.74 10.05 -9.03
C LEU A 176 5.75 11.18 -8.83
N GLY A 177 5.79 11.69 -7.61
CA GLY A 177 6.69 12.74 -7.19
C GLY A 177 8.04 12.21 -6.72
N VAL A 178 8.68 12.97 -5.83
CA VAL A 178 9.97 12.63 -5.23
C VAL A 178 9.88 11.25 -4.57
N CYS A 179 10.89 10.40 -4.83
CA CYS A 179 10.98 9.02 -4.35
C CYS A 179 9.84 8.09 -4.76
N GLY A 180 9.17 8.41 -5.86
CA GLY A 180 8.08 7.58 -6.36
C GLY A 180 6.86 7.58 -5.44
N GLY A 181 6.69 8.64 -4.63
CA GLY A 181 5.52 8.83 -3.78
C GLY A 181 4.62 9.97 -4.26
N HIS A 182 3.37 9.95 -3.83
CA HIS A 182 2.38 11.00 -4.11
C HIS A 182 1.21 10.91 -3.12
N SER A 183 0.25 11.85 -3.23
CA SER A 183 -0.97 11.84 -2.41
C SER A 183 -2.12 11.15 -3.11
N GLY A 184 -2.80 10.28 -2.36
CA GLY A 184 -4.07 9.69 -2.72
C GLY A 184 -5.27 10.49 -2.16
N PRO A 185 -6.49 9.95 -2.33
CA PRO A 185 -7.71 10.54 -1.81
C PRO A 185 -7.63 10.84 -0.31
N GLY A 186 -8.22 11.96 0.12
CA GLY A 186 -8.17 12.40 1.52
C GLY A 186 -6.79 12.91 1.98
N GLY A 187 -5.86 13.15 1.05
CA GLY A 187 -4.52 13.65 1.35
C GLY A 187 -3.55 12.58 1.86
N THR A 188 -3.79 11.30 1.56
CA THR A 188 -2.99 10.17 2.03
C THR A 188 -1.69 10.03 1.22
N PHE A 189 -0.55 10.43 1.78
CA PHE A 189 0.74 10.25 1.12
C PHE A 189 1.19 8.79 1.15
N HIS A 190 1.75 8.27 0.06
CA HIS A 190 2.29 6.90 0.01
C HIS A 190 3.36 6.74 -1.07
N TYR A 191 4.20 5.70 -0.95
CA TYR A 191 5.26 5.35 -1.92
C TYR A 191 4.89 4.14 -2.79
N HIS A 192 5.30 4.16 -4.06
CA HIS A 192 5.05 3.07 -5.03
C HIS A 192 6.28 2.24 -5.41
N PHE A 193 7.49 2.79 -5.42
CA PHE A 193 8.65 1.99 -5.88
C PHE A 193 10.03 2.26 -5.28
N ASP A 194 10.33 3.49 -4.88
CA ASP A 194 11.68 3.85 -4.45
C ASP A 194 11.77 3.89 -2.92
N ALA A 195 11.18 4.90 -2.29
CA ALA A 195 11.28 5.15 -0.85
C ALA A 195 12.72 5.16 -0.28
N ASN A 196 13.79 5.06 -1.08
CA ASN A 196 15.18 5.09 -0.57
C ASN A 196 15.55 6.46 -0.03
N CYS A 197 14.88 7.50 -0.52
CA CYS A 197 15.07 8.86 -0.05
C CYS A 197 14.68 9.07 1.41
N VAL A 198 14.07 8.08 2.07
CA VAL A 198 13.92 8.15 3.53
C VAL A 198 15.27 8.16 4.26
N HIS A 199 16.36 7.89 3.54
CA HIS A 199 17.73 8.09 4.02
C HIS A 199 18.48 9.14 3.22
N TRP A 200 17.82 9.77 2.26
CA TRP A 200 18.38 10.94 1.60
C TRP A 200 18.07 12.13 2.47
N HIS A 201 19.10 12.88 2.77
CA HIS A 201 18.96 14.24 3.24
C HIS A 201 19.71 15.08 2.23
N PRO A 202 19.17 16.26 1.83
CA PRO A 202 20.05 17.25 1.25
C PRO A 202 21.18 17.43 2.28
N GLU A 203 22.44 17.54 1.87
CA GLU A 203 23.60 17.53 2.77
C GLU A 203 23.62 18.76 3.73
N ASN A 204 22.54 19.09 4.44
CA ASN A 204 22.26 20.40 5.02
C ASN A 204 21.31 20.44 6.23
N GLU A 205 20.65 19.36 6.68
CA GLU A 205 19.79 19.45 7.89
C GLU A 205 19.91 18.25 8.85
N GLY A 206 20.30 18.53 10.10
CA GLY A 206 20.08 17.66 11.25
C GLY A 206 20.98 16.42 11.34
N GLU A 207 22.05 16.34 10.56
CA GLU A 207 22.94 15.19 10.53
C GLU A 207 23.68 15.01 11.86
N THR A 208 23.95 13.75 12.24
CA THR A 208 24.83 13.45 13.37
C THR A 208 26.22 13.07 12.89
N HIS A 209 27.20 13.95 13.14
CA HIS A 209 28.61 13.69 12.83
C HIS A 209 29.33 13.11 14.04
N GLN A 210 30.31 12.24 13.81
CA GLN A 210 31.08 11.60 14.88
C GLN A 210 32.49 12.14 14.96
N VAL A 211 32.94 12.44 16.17
CA VAL A 211 34.34 12.73 16.49
C VAL A 211 34.79 11.74 17.56
N THR A 212 35.85 11.00 17.30
CA THR A 212 36.45 10.10 18.28
C THR A 212 37.57 10.83 19.00
N ILE A 213 37.58 10.77 20.33
CA ILE A 213 38.74 11.10 21.13
C ILE A 213 39.58 9.83 21.21
N THR A 214 40.73 9.83 20.54
CA THR A 214 41.56 8.64 20.35
C THR A 214 42.48 8.39 21.56
N ASP A 215 43.01 7.17 21.67
CA ASP A 215 44.03 6.77 22.65
C ASP A 215 45.34 7.57 22.57
N ASP A 216 45.58 8.26 21.45
CA ASP A 216 46.68 9.19 21.25
C ASP A 216 46.39 10.64 21.72
N LYS A 217 45.19 10.88 22.29
CA LYS A 217 44.72 12.19 22.83
C LYS A 217 44.50 13.24 21.75
N ASP A 218 43.91 12.81 20.64
CA ASP A 218 43.53 13.65 19.52
C ASP A 218 42.02 13.56 19.26
N PHE A 219 41.45 14.59 18.66
CA PHE A 219 40.10 14.54 18.08
C PHE A 219 40.20 14.04 16.64
N LEU A 220 39.40 13.03 16.27
CA LEU A 220 39.37 12.49 14.91
C LEU A 220 37.93 12.44 14.36
N PRO A 221 37.60 13.20 13.30
CA PRO A 221 38.48 14.16 12.61
C PRO A 221 38.81 15.40 13.46
N GLU A 222 39.99 15.99 13.22
CA GLU A 222 40.44 17.24 13.87
C GLU A 222 39.65 18.43 13.30
N ASP A 223 39.50 18.49 11.98
CA ASP A 223 38.67 19.45 11.27
C ASP A 223 37.42 18.76 10.70
N LEU A 224 36.25 19.28 11.06
CA LEU A 224 34.96 18.78 10.60
C LEU A 224 34.16 19.93 9.98
N THR A 225 33.62 19.73 8.78
CA THR A 225 32.66 20.66 8.17
C THR A 225 31.27 20.04 8.26
N ILE A 226 30.30 20.80 8.75
CA ILE A 226 28.90 20.41 8.95
C ILE A 226 27.97 21.57 8.56
N ASN A 227 26.67 21.37 8.65
CA ASN A 227 25.68 22.39 8.29
C ASN A 227 24.94 22.93 9.52
N VAL A 228 24.28 24.08 9.37
CA VAL A 228 23.38 24.61 10.40
C VAL A 228 22.29 23.57 10.67
N GLY A 229 22.06 23.24 11.94
CA GLY A 229 21.13 22.20 12.37
C GLY A 229 21.80 20.87 12.74
N ASP A 230 23.03 20.62 12.29
CA ASP A 230 23.73 19.36 12.55
C ASP A 230 24.17 19.21 14.01
N THR A 231 24.23 17.95 14.45
CA THR A 231 24.72 17.54 15.78
C THR A 231 26.06 16.84 15.66
N VAL A 232 27.07 17.29 16.40
CA VAL A 232 28.33 16.53 16.52
C VAL A 232 28.30 15.74 17.81
N THR A 233 28.66 14.45 17.73
CA THR A 233 28.81 13.54 18.87
C THR A 233 30.27 13.17 19.05
N TRP A 234 30.81 13.44 20.23
CA TRP A 234 32.14 13.04 20.63
C TRP A 234 32.07 11.76 21.45
N THR A 235 32.85 10.75 21.08
CA THR A 235 33.01 9.50 21.83
C THR A 235 34.41 9.42 22.41
N ASN A 236 34.54 9.14 23.71
CA ASN A 236 35.84 8.96 24.34
C ASN A 236 36.32 7.50 24.24
N ASP A 237 37.26 7.23 23.35
CA ASP A 237 37.93 5.92 23.19
C ASP A 237 39.34 5.90 23.84
N ASP A 238 39.71 6.97 24.55
CA ASP A 238 40.92 7.01 25.37
C ASP A 238 40.65 6.46 26.78
N ASP A 239 41.69 5.91 27.42
CA ASP A 239 41.69 5.44 28.81
C ASP A 239 41.67 6.57 29.86
N SER A 240 41.68 7.81 29.38
CA SER A 240 41.75 9.04 30.15
C SER A 240 40.47 9.86 29.97
N SER A 241 40.02 10.57 31.02
CA SER A 241 38.87 11.47 30.91
C SER A 241 39.22 12.71 30.08
N HIS A 242 38.28 13.16 29.25
CA HIS A 242 38.45 14.32 28.37
C HIS A 242 37.29 15.31 28.49
N THR A 243 37.43 16.44 27.81
CA THR A 243 36.38 17.45 27.67
C THR A 243 36.37 17.95 26.23
N VAL A 244 35.23 18.39 25.76
CA VAL A 244 35.04 19.18 24.54
C VAL A 244 34.61 20.57 24.99
N THR A 245 35.43 21.58 24.74
CA THR A 245 35.15 22.95 25.20
C THR A 245 35.53 23.95 24.12
N ALA A 246 34.55 24.71 23.63
CA ALA A 246 34.80 25.76 22.66
C ALA A 246 35.72 26.84 23.25
N GLU A 247 36.62 27.41 22.44
CA GLU A 247 37.58 28.42 22.92
C GLU A 247 36.89 29.65 23.54
N ASN A 248 35.72 30.01 23.00
CA ASN A 248 34.90 31.13 23.48
C ASN A 248 33.93 30.74 24.63
N ASN A 249 33.95 29.48 25.08
CA ASN A 249 33.03 28.89 26.06
C ASN A 249 31.54 28.94 25.67
N GLN A 250 31.21 29.02 24.38
CA GLN A 250 29.80 28.95 23.95
C GLN A 250 29.19 27.56 24.21
N PHE A 251 30.00 26.49 24.20
CA PHE A 251 29.60 25.13 24.55
C PHE A 251 30.70 24.42 25.34
N HIS A 252 30.30 23.48 26.21
CA HIS A 252 31.21 22.59 26.93
C HIS A 252 30.52 21.28 27.34
N SER A 253 31.27 20.18 27.35
CA SER A 253 30.76 18.83 27.65
C SER A 253 30.78 18.43 29.13
N ASP A 254 31.41 19.24 29.99
CA ASP A 254 31.95 18.75 31.27
C ASP A 254 32.85 17.52 31.04
N ASN A 255 32.94 16.58 31.99
CA ASN A 255 33.77 15.39 31.88
C ASN A 255 33.13 14.31 31.00
N ILE A 256 33.90 13.85 30.00
CA ILE A 256 33.61 12.66 29.21
C ILE A 256 34.57 11.55 29.69
N GLU A 257 34.05 10.59 30.44
CA GLU A 257 34.82 9.43 30.92
C GLU A 257 35.07 8.41 29.79
N GLU A 258 35.97 7.45 29.98
CA GLU A 258 36.23 6.36 29.03
C GLU A 258 34.93 5.67 28.59
N GLY A 259 34.72 5.55 27.28
CA GLY A 259 33.54 4.96 26.64
C GLY A 259 32.27 5.83 26.68
N ALA A 260 32.32 7.03 27.28
CA ALA A 260 31.18 7.94 27.32
C ALA A 260 31.08 8.78 26.03
N ILE A 261 29.87 9.28 25.77
CA ILE A 261 29.56 10.13 24.62
C ILE A 261 28.99 11.47 25.07
N TRP A 262 29.21 12.51 24.27
CA TRP A 262 28.59 13.82 24.44
C TRP A 262 28.25 14.42 23.08
N SER A 263 27.10 15.10 22.97
CA SER A 263 26.62 15.66 21.71
C SER A 263 26.27 17.14 21.83
N TYR A 264 26.43 17.87 20.73
CA TYR A 264 26.05 19.28 20.62
C TYR A 264 25.52 19.62 19.23
N THR A 265 24.36 20.29 19.18
CA THR A 265 23.72 20.74 17.95
C THR A 265 24.10 22.19 17.65
N PHE A 266 24.56 22.43 16.42
CA PHE A 266 25.04 23.73 15.96
C PHE A 266 23.94 24.47 15.20
N THR A 267 23.45 25.59 15.73
CA THR A 267 22.30 26.31 15.16
C THR A 267 22.67 27.63 14.48
N GLU A 268 23.95 27.96 14.37
CA GLU A 268 24.44 29.18 13.75
C GLU A 268 25.68 28.85 12.89
N ALA A 269 25.76 29.40 11.68
CA ALA A 269 26.92 29.21 10.82
C ALA A 269 28.17 29.92 11.38
N GLY A 270 29.33 29.33 11.15
CA GLY A 270 30.61 29.84 11.63
C GLY A 270 31.63 28.74 11.91
N THR A 271 32.85 29.14 12.23
CA THR A 271 33.89 28.21 12.66
C THR A 271 33.99 28.19 14.18
N TYR A 272 34.02 26.98 14.74
CA TYR A 272 34.01 26.72 16.16
C TYR A 272 35.22 25.90 16.55
N ASP A 273 36.28 26.60 16.97
CA ASP A 273 37.47 25.97 17.51
C ASP A 273 37.22 25.52 18.96
N TYR A 274 37.65 24.31 19.28
CA TYR A 274 37.46 23.67 20.58
C TYR A 274 38.67 22.86 21.02
N GLY A 275 38.76 22.56 22.31
CA GLY A 275 39.85 21.78 22.86
C GLY A 275 39.51 21.04 24.16
N CYS A 276 40.46 20.22 24.61
CA CYS A 276 40.39 19.56 25.93
C CYS A 276 41.04 20.41 27.02
N ASN A 277 40.34 20.60 28.15
CA ASN A 277 40.85 21.38 29.29
C ASN A 277 41.98 20.67 30.06
N TYR A 278 42.16 19.36 29.88
CA TYR A 278 43.18 18.57 30.56
C TYR A 278 44.50 18.46 29.78
N HIS A 279 44.43 18.50 28.45
CA HIS A 279 45.54 18.17 27.56
C HIS A 279 45.84 19.36 26.64
N GLY A 280 46.90 20.11 26.95
CA GLY A 280 47.32 21.23 26.11
C GLY A 280 47.84 20.74 24.74
N GLY A 281 47.24 21.24 23.66
CA GLY A 281 47.55 20.87 22.27
C GLY A 281 46.56 19.88 21.65
N MET A 282 45.55 19.44 22.39
CA MET A 282 44.42 18.67 21.85
C MET A 282 43.34 19.65 21.39
N GLU A 283 43.34 19.94 20.10
CA GLU A 283 42.55 20.99 19.44
C GLU A 283 41.73 20.35 18.30
N GLY A 284 40.58 20.94 17.99
CA GLY A 284 39.75 20.57 16.84
C GLY A 284 38.89 21.75 16.41
N SER A 285 38.34 21.68 15.20
CA SER A 285 37.51 22.74 14.62
C SER A 285 36.27 22.17 13.95
N VAL A 286 35.11 22.79 14.22
CA VAL A 286 33.86 22.53 13.49
C VAL A 286 33.53 23.75 12.65
N SER A 287 33.54 23.63 11.33
CA SER A 287 33.07 24.66 10.39
C SER A 287 31.62 24.38 10.01
N VAL A 288 30.71 25.23 10.50
CA VAL A 288 29.28 25.17 10.20
C VAL A 288 28.98 26.12 9.05
N VAL A 289 28.52 25.57 7.93
CA VAL A 289 28.08 26.35 6.77
C VAL A 289 26.56 26.54 6.80
N GLU A 290 26.08 27.67 6.27
CA GLU A 290 24.65 27.91 6.08
C GLU A 290 24.07 26.83 5.15
N GLU A 291 22.78 26.51 5.32
CA GLU A 291 22.03 25.73 4.33
C GLU A 291 22.29 26.30 2.94
N ASP A 292 22.64 25.42 2.00
CA ASP A 292 22.67 25.82 0.60
C ASP A 292 21.21 26.03 0.15
N ASP A 293 20.77 27.30 0.08
CA ASP A 293 19.46 27.72 -0.44
C ASP A 293 19.16 27.14 -1.86
N ASP A 294 20.19 26.59 -2.53
CA ASP A 294 20.11 25.97 -3.86
C ASP A 294 19.88 24.43 -3.83
N ILE A 295 19.92 23.74 -2.69
CA ILE A 295 19.59 22.30 -2.59
C ILE A 295 18.17 22.12 -2.05
N VAL A 296 17.26 21.73 -2.93
CA VAL A 296 15.86 21.46 -2.61
C VAL A 296 15.65 19.94 -2.67
N TRP A 297 14.78 19.36 -1.84
CA TRP A 297 14.44 17.91 -1.92
C TRP A 297 14.06 17.39 -3.31
N THR A 298 13.72 18.30 -4.23
CA THR A 298 13.50 18.01 -5.66
C THR A 298 14.75 17.53 -6.41
N ASP A 299 15.93 17.66 -5.81
CA ASP A 299 17.21 17.24 -6.40
C ASP A 299 17.53 15.76 -6.15
N TYR A 300 16.69 15.07 -5.36
CA TYR A 300 16.78 13.63 -5.21
C TYR A 300 16.56 12.93 -6.56
N ASP A 301 17.53 12.10 -6.93
CA ASP A 301 17.46 11.17 -8.05
C ASP A 301 18.02 9.82 -7.59
N PHE A 302 17.47 8.72 -8.09
CA PHE A 302 17.90 7.39 -7.70
C PHE A 302 19.41 7.15 -7.93
N SER A 303 20.04 7.84 -8.89
CA SER A 303 21.49 7.77 -9.10
C SER A 303 22.34 8.29 -7.93
N GLN A 304 21.73 9.00 -6.98
CA GLN A 304 22.40 9.45 -5.77
C GLN A 304 22.52 8.32 -4.74
N VAL A 305 21.69 7.28 -4.81
CA VAL A 305 21.76 6.10 -3.94
C VAL A 305 23.14 5.44 -4.03
N ASP A 306 23.82 5.27 -2.89
CA ASP A 306 25.19 4.75 -2.86
C ASP A 306 25.24 3.26 -3.24
N GLU A 307 25.70 3.03 -4.47
CA GLU A 307 25.86 1.71 -5.05
C GLU A 307 27.01 0.89 -4.44
N THR A 308 27.83 1.48 -3.56
CA THR A 308 29.00 0.83 -2.97
C THR A 308 28.73 0.19 -1.61
N GLU A 309 27.57 0.45 -1.02
CA GLU A 309 27.16 -0.04 0.29
C GLU A 309 25.86 -0.84 0.23
N HIS A 310 25.66 -1.75 1.19
CA HIS A 310 24.37 -2.42 1.33
C HIS A 310 23.35 -1.38 1.77
N SER A 311 22.22 -1.28 1.05
CA SER A 311 21.18 -0.33 1.41
C SER A 311 20.66 -0.57 2.83
N PRO A 312 20.24 0.48 3.54
CA PRO A 312 19.59 0.37 4.84
C PRO A 312 18.16 -0.13 4.68
N ILE A 313 17.54 -0.47 5.81
CA ILE A 313 16.11 -0.75 5.92
C ILE A 313 15.35 0.54 5.61
N ILE A 314 14.36 0.50 4.74
CA ILE A 314 13.49 1.64 4.38
C ILE A 314 12.08 1.50 4.98
N GLY A 315 11.71 0.30 5.42
CA GLY A 315 10.42 0.00 6.02
C GLY A 315 10.28 -1.44 6.45
N PHE A 316 9.07 -1.82 6.87
CA PHE A 316 8.73 -3.17 7.27
C PHE A 316 7.40 -3.60 6.66
N SER A 317 7.36 -4.85 6.20
CA SER A 317 6.14 -5.50 5.69
C SER A 317 5.22 -5.91 6.84
N PHE A 318 3.94 -6.12 6.54
CA PHE A 318 2.94 -6.48 7.55
C PHE A 318 3.12 -7.88 8.16
N ASP A 319 3.97 -8.73 7.58
CA ASP A 319 4.43 -9.99 8.19
C ASP A 319 5.70 -9.81 9.07
N GLY A 320 6.15 -8.56 9.24
CA GLY A 320 7.21 -8.12 10.15
C GLY A 320 8.64 -8.25 9.58
N TYR A 321 8.80 -8.66 8.32
CA TYR A 321 10.11 -8.70 7.68
C TYR A 321 10.57 -7.30 7.22
N PRO A 322 11.88 -7.01 7.27
CA PRO A 322 12.39 -5.72 6.83
C PRO A 322 12.35 -5.60 5.30
N ILE A 323 12.19 -4.37 4.84
CA ILE A 323 12.31 -3.97 3.44
C ILE A 323 13.56 -3.11 3.32
N TYR A 324 14.48 -3.52 2.47
CA TYR A 324 15.71 -2.79 2.21
C TYR A 324 15.60 -1.92 0.96
N GLY A 325 16.44 -0.90 0.89
CA GLY A 325 16.70 -0.17 -0.34
C GLY A 325 17.32 -1.05 -1.43
N SER A 326 17.63 -0.46 -2.59
CA SER A 326 17.86 -1.24 -3.83
C SER A 326 19.18 -2.02 -3.93
N TYR A 327 20.15 -1.77 -3.06
CA TYR A 327 21.47 -2.41 -3.10
C TYR A 327 21.63 -3.44 -1.98
N GLY A 328 22.18 -4.60 -2.33
CA GLY A 328 22.36 -5.71 -1.41
C GLY A 328 23.57 -6.56 -1.75
N TRP A 329 23.90 -7.51 -0.89
CA TRP A 329 25.03 -8.41 -1.15
C TRP A 329 24.69 -9.46 -2.21
N GLY A 330 25.61 -9.66 -3.16
CA GLY A 330 25.60 -10.76 -4.10
C GLY A 330 26.14 -12.05 -3.49
N GLY A 331 26.10 -13.15 -4.26
CA GLY A 331 26.54 -14.47 -3.78
C GLY A 331 28.04 -14.57 -3.44
N ASP A 332 28.85 -13.60 -3.86
CA ASP A 332 30.28 -13.47 -3.54
C ASP A 332 30.56 -12.43 -2.44
N GLY A 333 29.52 -11.81 -1.88
CA GLY A 333 29.60 -10.79 -0.84
C GLY A 333 29.87 -9.37 -1.37
N SER A 334 29.97 -9.14 -2.68
CA SER A 334 30.03 -7.78 -3.22
C SER A 334 28.66 -7.11 -3.19
N VAL A 335 28.62 -5.80 -2.99
CA VAL A 335 27.38 -5.01 -3.17
C VAL A 335 27.01 -4.99 -4.65
N LYS A 336 25.72 -5.17 -4.94
CA LYS A 336 25.14 -5.01 -6.27
C LYS A 336 23.70 -4.50 -6.17
N LEU A 337 23.22 -3.89 -7.25
CA LEU A 337 21.81 -3.61 -7.44
C LEU A 337 21.02 -4.93 -7.44
N ILE A 338 20.03 -5.04 -6.57
CA ILE A 338 19.14 -6.19 -6.46
C ILE A 338 17.96 -5.99 -7.40
N ARG A 339 17.59 -7.07 -8.09
CA ARG A 339 16.57 -7.03 -9.15
C ARG A 339 15.44 -8.03 -8.89
N SER A 340 14.20 -7.65 -9.17
CA SER A 340 13.05 -8.55 -9.17
C SER A 340 13.21 -9.63 -10.23
N SER A 341 12.49 -10.75 -10.06
CA SER A 341 12.44 -11.85 -11.03
C SER A 341 11.17 -11.88 -11.88
N TYR A 342 10.44 -10.75 -11.96
CA TYR A 342 9.27 -10.62 -12.82
C TYR A 342 9.63 -9.99 -14.17
N LEU A 343 9.04 -10.54 -15.22
CA LEU A 343 9.17 -10.09 -16.59
C LEU A 343 7.80 -9.80 -17.17
N LEU A 344 7.73 -8.77 -18.00
CA LEU A 344 6.56 -8.39 -18.77
C LEU A 344 6.26 -9.47 -19.82
N ASN A 345 4.99 -9.81 -19.96
CA ASN A 345 4.52 -10.77 -20.96
C ASN A 345 4.74 -10.23 -22.39
N ASP A 346 4.95 -11.13 -23.35
CA ASP A 346 5.17 -10.75 -24.75
C ASP A 346 4.00 -9.90 -25.30
N GLY A 347 4.27 -8.62 -25.54
CA GLY A 347 3.30 -7.66 -26.09
C GLY A 347 2.43 -6.94 -25.06
N ALA A 348 2.64 -7.21 -23.77
CA ALA A 348 2.07 -6.42 -22.68
C ALA A 348 2.81 -5.07 -22.51
N ALA A 349 2.20 -4.15 -21.77
CA ALA A 349 2.75 -2.80 -21.53
C ALA A 349 2.65 -2.35 -20.06
N GLY A 350 2.13 -3.20 -19.17
CA GLY A 350 1.91 -2.89 -17.75
C GLY A 350 0.54 -2.26 -17.47
N GLU A 351 -0.28 -2.04 -18.51
CA GLU A 351 -1.61 -1.44 -18.39
C GLU A 351 -2.58 -2.30 -17.57
N ASN A 352 -2.37 -3.62 -17.55
CA ASN A 352 -3.14 -4.56 -16.73
C ASN A 352 -2.34 -5.02 -15.51
N GLY A 353 -1.55 -4.14 -14.90
CA GLY A 353 -0.90 -4.39 -13.60
C GLY A 353 -0.16 -5.73 -13.54
N ILE A 354 -0.36 -6.50 -12.46
CA ILE A 354 0.31 -7.81 -12.31
C ILE A 354 -0.03 -8.80 -13.42
N GLN A 355 -1.23 -8.72 -14.03
CA GLN A 355 -1.65 -9.68 -15.04
C GLN A 355 -0.80 -9.59 -16.33
N ASP A 356 -0.11 -8.46 -16.51
CA ASP A 356 0.85 -8.25 -17.58
C ASP A 356 2.25 -8.84 -17.30
N TYR A 357 2.51 -9.35 -16.10
CA TYR A 357 3.81 -9.91 -15.70
C TYR A 357 3.74 -11.41 -15.40
N HIS A 358 4.90 -12.06 -15.47
CA HIS A 358 5.10 -13.42 -14.96
C HIS A 358 6.41 -13.52 -14.19
N PHE A 359 6.41 -14.37 -13.16
CA PHE A 359 7.62 -14.73 -12.44
C PHE A 359 8.46 -15.70 -13.28
N GLU A 360 9.74 -15.37 -13.49
CA GLU A 360 10.72 -16.26 -14.11
C GLU A 360 11.91 -16.46 -13.16
N THR A 361 11.99 -17.65 -12.56
CA THR A 361 13.05 -18.00 -11.61
C THR A 361 14.44 -17.78 -12.20
N GLY A 362 15.24 -16.96 -11.51
CA GLY A 362 16.63 -16.67 -11.90
C GLY A 362 16.78 -15.63 -13.00
N SER A 363 15.69 -14.99 -13.45
CA SER A 363 15.78 -13.78 -14.27
C SER A 363 16.33 -12.59 -13.47
N GLY A 364 16.04 -12.53 -12.17
CA GLY A 364 16.60 -11.58 -11.21
C GLY A 364 17.23 -12.23 -9.98
N ASP A 365 17.23 -11.50 -8.87
CA ASP A 365 17.84 -11.89 -7.59
C ASP A 365 16.83 -12.33 -6.52
N LEU A 366 15.56 -11.99 -6.72
CA LEU A 366 14.48 -12.16 -5.74
C LEU A 366 13.55 -13.32 -6.10
N ASP A 367 12.87 -13.84 -5.10
CA ASP A 367 11.87 -14.89 -5.24
C ASP A 367 10.49 -14.33 -5.66
N ALA A 368 9.48 -15.19 -5.77
CA ALA A 368 8.15 -14.80 -6.25
C ALA A 368 7.43 -13.81 -5.31
N CYS A 369 7.83 -13.69 -4.05
CA CYS A 369 7.28 -12.65 -3.16
C CYS A 369 8.02 -11.31 -3.30
N ASN A 370 9.00 -11.21 -4.20
CA ASN A 370 9.93 -10.10 -4.33
C ASN A 370 10.85 -9.92 -3.10
N GLY A 371 11.21 -11.03 -2.46
CA GLY A 371 12.18 -11.03 -1.36
C GLY A 371 13.23 -12.12 -1.49
N ARG A 372 14.06 -12.26 -0.46
CA ARG A 372 15.02 -13.36 -0.36
C ARG A 372 15.43 -13.60 1.09
N PHE A 373 15.96 -14.80 1.35
CA PHE A 373 16.69 -15.08 2.58
C PHE A 373 18.19 -14.89 2.35
N SER A 374 18.79 -13.93 3.05
CA SER A 374 20.25 -13.79 3.12
C SER A 374 20.69 -13.06 4.39
N VAL A 375 22.00 -13.03 4.64
CA VAL A 375 22.60 -12.16 5.67
C VAL A 375 22.46 -10.70 5.27
N THR A 376 22.29 -9.83 6.27
CA THR A 376 22.22 -8.36 6.12
C THR A 376 23.07 -7.69 7.22
N PRO A 377 23.34 -6.37 7.14
CA PRO A 377 24.13 -5.68 8.16
C PRO A 377 23.59 -5.84 9.59
N GLU A 378 22.27 -5.76 9.76
CA GLU A 378 21.58 -5.88 11.05
C GLU A 378 21.35 -7.33 11.47
N PHE A 379 21.21 -8.24 10.50
CA PHE A 379 20.92 -9.65 10.74
C PHE A 379 22.04 -10.55 10.17
N PRO A 380 23.18 -10.66 10.87
CA PRO A 380 24.35 -11.40 10.39
C PRO A 380 24.14 -12.93 10.31
N ASP A 381 23.14 -13.45 11.01
CA ASP A 381 22.72 -14.87 10.93
C ASP A 381 21.76 -15.14 9.76
N GLY A 382 21.31 -14.09 9.08
CA GLY A 382 20.35 -14.17 7.98
C GLY A 382 18.91 -13.97 8.41
N ILE A 383 18.17 -13.25 7.58
CA ILE A 383 16.73 -13.04 7.72
C ILE A 383 16.11 -13.07 6.32
N TYR A 384 14.84 -13.46 6.25
CA TYR A 384 14.06 -13.15 5.05
C TYR A 384 13.78 -11.64 5.01
N HIS A 385 13.88 -11.03 3.84
CA HIS A 385 13.64 -9.61 3.67
C HIS A 385 13.27 -9.28 2.23
N TYR A 386 12.63 -8.13 2.06
CA TYR A 386 12.21 -7.58 0.79
C TYR A 386 13.17 -6.49 0.33
N TYR A 387 13.06 -6.12 -0.95
CA TYR A 387 13.86 -5.05 -1.55
C TYR A 387 12.96 -4.10 -2.33
N SER A 388 13.25 -2.81 -2.23
CA SER A 388 12.90 -1.83 -3.25
C SER A 388 13.60 -2.21 -4.56
N THR A 389 12.86 -2.23 -5.66
CA THR A 389 13.34 -2.66 -6.97
C THR A 389 12.90 -1.65 -8.05
N PRO A 390 13.43 -0.41 -8.02
CA PRO A 390 13.07 0.62 -8.96
C PRO A 390 13.46 0.24 -10.40
N PRO A 391 12.71 0.71 -11.42
CA PRO A 391 13.14 0.57 -12.80
C PRO A 391 14.37 1.45 -13.05
N VAL A 392 15.47 0.84 -13.50
CA VAL A 392 16.70 1.54 -13.85
C VAL A 392 17.00 1.36 -15.34
N ALA A 393 17.83 2.22 -15.90
CA ALA A 393 18.25 2.09 -17.28
C ALA A 393 19.17 0.88 -17.47
N ASP A 394 18.81 0.01 -18.41
CA ASP A 394 19.64 -1.10 -18.83
C ASP A 394 20.87 -0.62 -19.61
N GLY A 395 21.78 -1.53 -19.96
CA GLY A 395 23.04 -1.21 -20.65
C GLY A 395 22.90 -0.53 -22.02
N ASP A 396 21.69 -0.46 -22.59
CA ASP A 396 21.37 0.29 -23.81
C ASP A 396 20.68 1.65 -23.55
N GLY A 397 20.48 2.00 -22.29
CA GLY A 397 19.82 3.23 -21.83
C GLY A 397 18.30 3.15 -21.77
N THR A 398 17.70 1.99 -22.05
CA THR A 398 16.25 1.81 -21.94
C THR A 398 15.85 1.52 -20.50
N ILE A 399 14.82 2.22 -20.00
CA ILE A 399 14.23 1.94 -18.68
C ILE A 399 13.02 1.05 -18.92
N SER A 400 12.94 -0.06 -18.19
CA SER A 400 11.77 -0.93 -18.22
C SER A 400 11.45 -1.46 -16.83
N THR A 401 10.26 -2.02 -16.69
CA THR A 401 9.73 -2.65 -15.48
C THR A 401 10.13 -4.11 -15.36
N ASN A 402 10.77 -4.68 -16.40
CA ASN A 402 11.41 -5.98 -16.32
C ASN A 402 12.45 -5.97 -15.20
N ASN A 403 12.36 -6.96 -14.34
CA ASN A 403 13.21 -7.11 -13.16
C ASN A 403 13.11 -5.94 -12.16
N ALA A 404 12.02 -5.18 -12.19
CA ALA A 404 11.68 -4.12 -11.24
C ALA A 404 10.33 -4.36 -10.57
N PHE A 405 9.27 -4.65 -11.34
CA PHE A 405 7.94 -4.96 -10.81
C PHE A 405 7.98 -6.20 -9.88
N PRO A 406 7.23 -6.29 -8.76
CA PRO A 406 6.24 -5.34 -8.21
C PRO A 406 6.83 -4.30 -7.24
N TYR A 407 8.09 -3.92 -7.45
CA TYR A 407 8.80 -2.84 -6.76
C TYR A 407 9.12 -3.05 -5.28
N PHE A 408 8.21 -3.56 -4.46
CA PHE A 408 8.44 -3.89 -3.05
C PHE A 408 8.05 -5.32 -2.71
N ILE A 409 6.75 -5.64 -2.71
CA ILE A 409 6.21 -6.90 -2.21
C ILE A 409 5.13 -7.40 -3.17
N TYR A 410 5.18 -8.69 -3.51
CA TYR A 410 4.06 -9.35 -4.20
C TYR A 410 3.23 -10.24 -3.28
N CYS A 411 3.91 -10.94 -2.37
CA CYS A 411 3.30 -11.80 -1.37
C CYS A 411 4.06 -11.76 -0.05
N TYR A 412 3.37 -12.13 1.01
CA TYR A 412 3.95 -12.26 2.33
C TYR A 412 4.62 -13.62 2.47
N ARG A 413 5.88 -13.60 2.94
CA ARG A 413 6.62 -14.81 3.26
C ARG A 413 6.17 -15.37 4.60
N GLY A 414 5.86 -14.47 5.53
CA GLY A 414 5.32 -14.78 6.82
C GLY A 414 3.81 -14.66 6.86
N ILE A 415 3.27 -14.72 8.08
CA ILE A 415 1.86 -14.48 8.36
C ILE A 415 1.69 -12.96 8.60
N PRO A 416 1.03 -12.22 7.70
CA PRO A 416 0.82 -10.79 7.86
C PRO A 416 -0.27 -10.45 8.87
N ASP A 417 -0.14 -9.29 9.52
CA ASP A 417 -1.28 -8.65 10.19
C ASP A 417 -2.07 -7.85 9.15
N LEU A 418 -3.14 -8.47 8.62
CA LEU A 418 -4.02 -7.86 7.63
C LEU A 418 -4.92 -6.77 8.20
N SER A 419 -4.92 -6.50 9.51
CA SER A 419 -5.62 -5.31 10.03
C SER A 419 -4.99 -4.03 9.47
N ASN A 420 -3.69 -4.06 9.15
CA ASN A 420 -2.96 -2.94 8.58
C ASN A 420 -3.42 -2.55 7.17
N THR A 421 -4.04 -3.45 6.40
CA THR A 421 -4.50 -3.11 5.05
C THR A 421 -5.65 -2.10 5.06
N ASN A 422 -6.34 -1.95 6.20
CA ASN A 422 -7.41 -0.98 6.39
C ASN A 422 -6.92 0.39 6.87
N ASN A 423 -5.63 0.51 7.23
CA ASN A 423 -5.05 1.73 7.81
C ASN A 423 -4.44 2.65 6.76
N GLY A 424 -4.69 2.47 5.45
CA GLY A 424 -4.14 3.32 4.38
C GLY A 424 -5.03 4.47 3.92
N GLY A 425 -6.30 4.53 4.35
CA GLY A 425 -7.32 5.25 3.60
C GLY A 425 -7.73 4.39 2.40
N GLY A 426 -8.85 3.69 2.56
CA GLY A 426 -9.35 2.69 1.62
C GLY A 426 -9.55 1.32 2.25
N PRO A 427 -10.78 0.88 2.52
CA PRO A 427 -11.16 -0.52 2.44
C PRO A 427 -10.84 -1.08 1.04
N PRO A 428 -10.81 -2.42 0.86
CA PRO A 428 -10.53 -3.06 -0.43
C PRO A 428 -11.50 -2.68 -1.56
N ASP A 429 -12.61 -2.01 -1.23
CA ASP A 429 -13.56 -1.44 -2.16
C ASP A 429 -13.63 0.09 -1.95
N GLY A 430 -12.76 0.86 -2.61
CA GLY A 430 -12.97 2.27 -2.98
C GLY A 430 -13.44 3.28 -1.91
N GLY A 431 -13.08 3.13 -0.64
CA GLY A 431 -13.56 4.04 0.42
C GLY A 431 -12.62 5.23 0.66
N GLY A 432 -13.14 6.45 0.47
CA GLY A 432 -12.52 7.69 0.94
C GLY A 432 -12.46 7.81 2.48
N PRO A 433 -12.25 9.03 3.02
CA PRO A 433 -12.12 9.28 4.46
C PRO A 433 -13.30 8.73 5.32
N PRO A 434 -13.15 8.65 6.66
CA PRO A 434 -14.19 8.12 7.55
C PRO A 434 -15.55 8.78 7.32
N ASP A 435 -16.65 8.02 7.41
CA ASP A 435 -18.02 8.52 7.28
C ASP A 435 -18.64 8.60 8.69
N ALA A 436 -18.53 9.77 9.34
CA ALA A 436 -18.88 9.90 10.76
C ALA A 436 -20.40 9.93 11.03
N ASP A 437 -21.23 10.18 10.01
CA ASP A 437 -22.69 10.23 10.12
C ASP A 437 -23.44 9.12 9.37
N ALA A 438 -22.68 8.20 8.75
CA ALA A 438 -23.12 6.98 8.09
C ALA A 438 -24.03 7.24 6.87
N ASP A 439 -23.78 8.33 6.15
CA ASP A 439 -24.53 8.72 4.94
C ASP A 439 -23.97 8.14 3.64
N GLY A 440 -22.80 7.49 3.70
CA GLY A 440 -22.10 6.88 2.57
C GLY A 440 -21.03 7.76 1.93
N VAL A 441 -20.73 8.95 2.48
CA VAL A 441 -19.70 9.88 1.98
C VAL A 441 -18.64 10.14 3.07
N GLY A 442 -17.35 10.09 2.71
CA GLY A 442 -16.27 10.35 3.66
C GLY A 442 -16.15 11.81 4.06
N ASP A 443 -15.81 12.09 5.32
CA ASP A 443 -15.74 13.42 5.96
C ASP A 443 -14.89 14.47 5.20
N GLY A 444 -13.97 14.05 4.33
CA GLY A 444 -13.18 14.93 3.45
C GLY A 444 -13.91 15.41 2.18
N TRP A 445 -15.14 14.94 1.95
CA TRP A 445 -16.04 15.32 0.87
C TRP A 445 -17.30 16.05 1.37
N ASP A 446 -17.49 16.16 2.69
CA ASP A 446 -18.48 17.04 3.31
C ASP A 446 -17.95 18.47 3.40
N ASP A 447 -18.22 19.25 2.35
CA ASP A 447 -17.95 20.68 2.35
C ASP A 447 -19.16 21.49 2.88
N CYS A 448 -19.90 21.01 3.91
CA CYS A 448 -21.00 21.77 4.51
C CYS A 448 -21.37 21.41 5.99
N PRO A 449 -20.94 22.20 6.99
CA PRO A 449 -21.78 22.42 8.16
C PRO A 449 -22.86 23.45 7.82
N ASP A 450 -24.13 23.08 7.99
CA ASP A 450 -25.35 23.92 7.93
C ASP A 450 -25.09 25.45 7.95
N THR A 451 -24.90 26.10 6.79
CA THR A 451 -24.97 27.57 6.71
C THR A 451 -25.72 28.07 5.46
N PRO A 452 -26.71 28.97 5.61
CA PRO A 452 -27.55 29.43 4.51
C PRO A 452 -27.02 30.75 3.93
N PHE A 453 -25.81 30.80 3.34
CA PHE A 453 -25.41 31.99 2.56
C PHE A 453 -24.39 31.65 1.47
N THR A 454 -24.85 31.62 0.23
CA THR A 454 -24.02 31.74 -0.98
C THR A 454 -23.68 33.23 -1.20
N ASP A 455 -22.38 33.59 -1.14
CA ASP A 455 -21.75 34.58 -2.03
C ASP A 455 -20.24 34.77 -1.70
N TRP A 456 -19.39 34.50 -2.70
CA TRP A 456 -18.00 34.97 -2.83
C TRP A 456 -17.72 35.26 -4.32
N PRO A 457 -16.63 36.00 -4.65
CA PRO A 457 -16.65 37.08 -5.62
C PRO A 457 -16.11 36.62 -6.98
N ASP A 458 -16.33 37.42 -8.00
CA ASP A 458 -15.71 37.34 -9.34
C ASP A 458 -16.59 36.79 -10.46
N GLY A 459 -17.82 36.34 -10.14
CA GLY A 459 -18.98 36.57 -11.01
C GLY A 459 -18.93 36.00 -12.44
N GLU A 460 -18.18 34.93 -12.70
CA GLU A 460 -18.24 34.18 -13.96
C GLU A 460 -18.40 32.68 -13.66
N PRO A 461 -19.39 31.98 -14.27
CA PRO A 461 -19.54 30.53 -14.11
C PRO A 461 -18.55 29.77 -14.99
N THR A 462 -17.84 28.80 -14.40
CA THR A 462 -17.13 27.75 -15.16
C THR A 462 -18.07 26.58 -15.41
N PHE A 463 -18.26 26.20 -16.67
CA PHE A 463 -18.93 24.95 -17.06
C PHE A 463 -18.00 23.75 -16.86
N PRO A 464 -18.51 22.53 -16.56
CA PRO A 464 -17.75 21.29 -16.68
C PRO A 464 -17.18 21.15 -18.10
N ARG A 465 -15.96 20.60 -18.23
CA ARG A 465 -15.30 20.43 -19.54
C ARG A 465 -16.21 19.64 -20.49
N GLY A 466 -16.64 20.27 -21.59
CA GLY A 466 -17.29 19.61 -22.73
C GLY A 466 -18.66 20.15 -23.17
N CYS A 467 -19.33 20.95 -22.34
CA CYS A 467 -20.67 21.48 -22.69
C CYS A 467 -20.63 22.91 -23.27
N THR A 468 -21.44 23.15 -24.30
CA THR A 468 -21.78 24.49 -24.78
C THR A 468 -22.92 25.09 -23.94
N GLN A 469 -23.03 26.42 -23.86
CA GLN A 469 -24.12 27.14 -23.18
C GLN A 469 -25.51 26.62 -23.56
N ALA A 470 -25.70 26.21 -24.81
CA ALA A 470 -26.96 25.68 -25.32
C ALA A 470 -27.32 24.29 -24.77
N GLN A 471 -26.33 23.49 -24.34
CA GLN A 471 -26.53 22.18 -23.72
C GLN A 471 -26.89 22.30 -22.23
N TYR A 472 -26.34 23.30 -21.54
CA TYR A 472 -26.71 23.64 -20.16
C TYR A 472 -28.16 24.15 -20.06
N ASP A 473 -28.56 25.06 -20.96
CA ASP A 473 -29.92 25.60 -21.00
C ASP A 473 -30.97 24.53 -21.40
N ALA A 474 -30.54 23.43 -22.06
CA ALA A 474 -31.39 22.33 -22.50
C ALA A 474 -31.62 21.25 -21.43
N ALA A 475 -30.72 21.12 -20.46
CA ALA A 475 -30.76 20.11 -19.40
C ALA A 475 -31.71 20.47 -18.24
N GLY A 476 -32.26 21.69 -18.21
CA GLY A 476 -33.34 22.04 -17.30
C GLY A 476 -33.02 21.78 -15.82
N ALA A 477 -32.05 22.52 -15.26
CA ALA A 477 -31.85 22.73 -13.82
C ALA A 477 -32.23 21.55 -12.90
N GLU A 478 -31.41 20.50 -12.91
CA GLU A 478 -30.94 19.71 -11.75
C GLU A 478 -29.93 18.67 -12.29
N PRO A 479 -28.66 18.62 -11.86
CA PRO A 479 -27.78 17.50 -12.17
C PRO A 479 -27.53 16.61 -10.94
N VAL A 480 -27.84 15.32 -11.08
CA VAL A 480 -27.18 14.20 -10.39
C VAL A 480 -26.02 13.73 -11.27
N LEU A 481 -24.88 13.34 -10.70
CA LEU A 481 -23.96 12.34 -11.28
C LEU A 481 -22.85 11.91 -10.30
N ASP A 482 -22.93 10.64 -9.89
CA ASP A 482 -21.81 9.78 -9.48
C ASP A 482 -20.89 9.47 -10.67
N ALA A 483 -19.60 9.27 -10.41
CA ALA A 483 -18.64 8.70 -11.36
C ALA A 483 -17.63 7.77 -10.65
N TYR A 484 -17.71 6.46 -10.95
CA TYR A 484 -16.65 5.46 -10.76
C TYR A 484 -15.94 5.20 -12.11
N SER A 485 -14.62 4.99 -12.07
CA SER A 485 -13.74 4.53 -13.17
C SER A 485 -13.49 3.02 -13.11
N GLY A 486 -13.07 2.43 -14.25
CA GLY A 486 -12.64 1.02 -14.36
C GLY A 486 -13.53 0.16 -15.26
N ASN A 487 -13.13 -0.05 -16.52
CA ASN A 487 -13.83 -0.92 -17.47
C ASN A 487 -13.30 -2.36 -17.49
N ASN A 488 -13.92 -3.25 -16.72
CA ASN A 488 -14.54 -4.49 -17.25
C ASN A 488 -15.49 -5.09 -16.19
N PRO A 489 -16.65 -5.68 -16.54
CA PRO A 489 -17.01 -6.27 -17.82
C PRO A 489 -17.53 -5.23 -18.83
N PRO A 490 -17.65 -5.55 -20.14
CA PRO A 490 -17.95 -4.55 -21.17
C PRO A 490 -19.28 -3.84 -20.92
N ALA A 491 -19.36 -2.57 -21.32
CA ALA A 491 -20.62 -1.83 -21.36
C ALA A 491 -21.72 -2.66 -22.07
N PRO A 492 -22.96 -2.69 -21.53
CA PRO A 492 -24.06 -3.37 -22.20
C PRO A 492 -24.31 -2.73 -23.58
N PRO A 493 -24.73 -3.49 -24.61
CA PRO A 493 -25.13 -2.91 -25.87
C PRO A 493 -26.38 -2.04 -25.66
N ASP A 494 -26.44 -0.89 -26.32
CA ASP A 494 -27.65 -0.07 -26.53
C ASP A 494 -28.75 -0.96 -27.13
N ALA A 495 -29.56 -1.55 -26.24
CA ALA A 495 -30.40 -2.69 -26.56
C ALA A 495 -31.69 -2.28 -27.29
N ASP A 496 -32.05 -0.99 -27.30
CA ASP A 496 -33.18 -0.47 -28.07
C ASP A 496 -32.79 0.45 -29.25
N GLY A 497 -31.52 0.85 -29.33
CA GLY A 497 -30.92 1.51 -30.49
C GLY A 497 -31.25 2.99 -30.58
N ASP A 498 -31.52 3.64 -29.44
CA ASP A 498 -31.90 5.06 -29.40
C ASP A 498 -30.73 6.02 -29.15
N GLY A 499 -29.57 5.48 -28.75
CA GLY A 499 -28.31 6.19 -28.59
C GLY A 499 -28.06 6.82 -27.21
N ILE A 500 -28.79 6.41 -26.15
CA ILE A 500 -28.52 6.84 -24.76
C ILE A 500 -28.40 5.61 -23.82
N VAL A 501 -27.45 5.65 -22.89
CA VAL A 501 -27.24 4.65 -21.82
C VAL A 501 -27.86 5.14 -20.51
N ASP A 502 -28.69 4.32 -19.85
CA ASP A 502 -29.58 4.75 -18.75
C ASP A 502 -29.00 4.43 -17.35
N PRO A 503 -28.84 5.40 -16.41
CA PRO A 503 -28.21 5.22 -15.09
C PRO A 503 -29.13 5.31 -13.85
N GLU A 504 -30.47 5.28 -13.94
CA GLU A 504 -31.34 5.43 -12.75
C GLU A 504 -32.00 4.10 -12.26
N ASP A 505 -31.48 3.51 -11.18
CA ASP A 505 -32.30 2.88 -10.12
C ASP A 505 -31.45 2.63 -8.84
N GLU A 506 -31.54 3.56 -7.87
CA GLU A 506 -30.82 3.55 -6.60
C GLU A 506 -31.41 2.61 -5.52
N CYS A 507 -30.51 2.29 -4.58
CA CYS A 507 -30.64 1.57 -3.32
C CYS A 507 -31.88 1.88 -2.44
N GLY A 508 -32.49 0.83 -1.87
CA GLY A 508 -33.43 0.95 -0.75
C GLY A 508 -33.98 -0.39 -0.27
N ASP A 509 -33.59 -0.77 0.95
CA ASP A 509 -34.08 -1.88 1.80
C ASP A 509 -33.51 -3.31 1.59
N SER A 510 -32.38 -3.64 2.27
CA SER A 510 -32.36 -4.73 3.27
C SER A 510 -31.02 -4.83 4.03
N LEU A 511 -31.11 -5.29 5.28
CA LEU A 511 -30.01 -5.55 6.22
C LEU A 511 -29.26 -6.85 5.84
N HIS A 512 -27.92 -6.78 5.90
CA HIS A 512 -26.91 -7.83 5.61
C HIS A 512 -26.62 -8.11 4.12
N GLY A 513 -25.34 -8.01 3.73
CA GLY A 513 -24.87 -8.46 2.42
C GLY A 513 -23.35 -8.68 2.38
N GLU A 514 -22.94 -9.95 2.49
CA GLU A 514 -21.61 -10.47 2.13
C GLU A 514 -21.35 -10.41 0.61
N PRO A 515 -20.09 -10.52 0.13
CA PRO A 515 -19.73 -10.37 -1.28
C PRO A 515 -20.51 -11.32 -2.20
N VAL A 516 -21.20 -10.74 -3.19
CA VAL A 516 -21.91 -11.50 -4.22
C VAL A 516 -20.94 -11.83 -5.35
N TYR A 517 -20.41 -13.05 -5.35
CA TYR A 517 -19.79 -13.63 -6.55
C TYR A 517 -20.80 -13.62 -7.70
N ARG A 518 -20.55 -12.84 -8.77
CA ARG A 518 -21.39 -12.92 -9.99
C ARG A 518 -21.31 -14.34 -10.55
N ASN A 519 -22.44 -15.04 -10.48
CA ASN A 519 -22.57 -16.39 -11.01
C ASN A 519 -23.09 -16.31 -12.45
N PRO A 520 -22.29 -16.65 -13.48
CA PRO A 520 -22.71 -16.50 -14.88
C PRO A 520 -24.00 -17.25 -15.24
N LEU A 521 -24.36 -18.30 -14.49
CA LEU A 521 -25.62 -19.04 -14.66
C LEU A 521 -26.85 -18.30 -14.13
N ALA A 522 -26.66 -17.41 -13.14
CA ALA A 522 -27.71 -16.56 -12.58
C ALA A 522 -28.05 -15.36 -13.49
N GLU A 523 -27.34 -15.18 -14.61
CA GLU A 523 -27.61 -14.14 -15.62
C GLU A 523 -28.29 -14.71 -16.88
N VAL A 524 -28.50 -16.03 -16.93
CA VAL A 524 -29.07 -16.69 -18.11
C VAL A 524 -30.58 -16.49 -18.13
N CYS A 525 -31.04 -15.56 -18.98
CA CYS A 525 -32.47 -15.33 -19.22
C CYS A 525 -33.01 -16.16 -20.40
N LEU A 526 -34.09 -16.88 -20.15
CA LEU A 526 -34.80 -17.72 -21.11
C LEU A 526 -36.16 -17.09 -21.45
N GLY A 527 -36.39 -16.79 -22.73
CA GLY A 527 -37.67 -16.26 -23.19
C GLY A 527 -38.80 -17.32 -23.27
N ASN A 528 -38.47 -18.61 -23.15
CA ASN A 528 -39.40 -19.73 -23.05
C ASN A 528 -38.63 -21.04 -22.77
N HIS A 529 -39.36 -22.14 -22.56
CA HIS A 529 -38.82 -23.49 -22.33
C HIS A 529 -38.29 -24.22 -23.60
N SER A 530 -37.83 -23.50 -24.63
CA SER A 530 -37.39 -24.09 -25.93
C SER A 530 -35.91 -23.82 -26.21
N ASN A 531 -35.28 -24.67 -27.04
CA ASN A 531 -33.85 -24.60 -27.40
C ASN A 531 -32.88 -24.75 -26.21
N LEU A 532 -33.24 -25.57 -25.23
CA LEU A 532 -32.43 -25.85 -24.05
C LEU A 532 -31.52 -27.06 -24.27
N SER A 533 -30.28 -26.98 -23.77
CA SER A 533 -29.34 -28.10 -23.72
C SER A 533 -29.49 -28.94 -22.45
N GLN A 534 -29.98 -28.36 -21.35
CA GLN A 534 -30.44 -29.09 -20.15
C GLN A 534 -31.85 -28.64 -19.78
N HIS A 535 -32.71 -29.60 -19.41
CA HIS A 535 -34.01 -29.35 -18.80
C HIS A 535 -34.29 -30.48 -17.80
N TYR A 536 -34.23 -30.17 -16.51
CA TYR A 536 -34.51 -31.14 -15.45
C TYR A 536 -35.07 -30.47 -14.20
N HIS A 537 -35.54 -31.27 -13.24
CA HIS A 537 -36.17 -30.74 -12.03
C HIS A 537 -35.55 -31.34 -10.76
N VAL A 538 -35.47 -30.51 -9.72
CA VAL A 538 -35.10 -30.92 -8.35
C VAL A 538 -36.16 -30.46 -7.37
N THR A 539 -36.24 -31.13 -6.22
CA THR A 539 -37.12 -30.71 -5.11
C THR A 539 -36.26 -30.19 -3.97
N LEU A 540 -36.49 -28.94 -3.56
CA LEU A 540 -35.84 -28.30 -2.42
C LEU A 540 -36.85 -28.15 -1.28
N VAL A 541 -36.47 -28.59 -0.09
CA VAL A 541 -37.24 -28.43 1.14
C VAL A 541 -36.37 -27.72 2.18
N ILE A 542 -36.89 -26.65 2.77
CA ILE A 542 -36.23 -25.90 3.85
C ILE A 542 -37.04 -26.10 5.13
N LEU A 543 -36.39 -26.52 6.22
CA LEU A 543 -37.01 -26.82 7.50
C LEU A 543 -36.44 -25.90 8.60
N ASP A 544 -37.30 -25.14 9.26
CA ASP A 544 -36.97 -24.40 10.49
C ASP A 544 -37.52 -25.18 11.69
N ASN A 545 -36.62 -25.81 12.46
CA ASN A 545 -36.95 -26.65 13.62
C ASN A 545 -38.00 -27.74 13.29
N GLY A 546 -37.83 -28.38 12.13
CA GLY A 546 -38.73 -29.41 11.61
C GLY A 546 -40.02 -28.90 10.96
N THR A 547 -40.21 -27.58 10.89
CA THR A 547 -41.35 -26.95 10.20
C THR A 547 -40.96 -26.55 8.78
N PRO A 548 -41.64 -27.06 7.73
CA PRO A 548 -41.36 -26.65 6.36
C PRO A 548 -41.66 -25.18 6.10
N LEU A 549 -40.69 -24.48 5.51
CA LEU A 549 -40.85 -23.14 4.96
C LEU A 549 -41.35 -23.22 3.52
N THR A 550 -42.26 -22.33 3.16
CA THR A 550 -42.75 -22.20 1.77
C THR A 550 -41.69 -21.48 0.94
N ILE A 551 -41.25 -22.12 -0.13
CA ILE A 551 -40.47 -21.45 -1.19
C ILE A 551 -41.46 -20.66 -2.04
N PRO A 552 -41.30 -19.33 -2.25
CA PRO A 552 -42.17 -18.54 -3.10
C PRO A 552 -42.32 -19.12 -4.52
N ALA A 553 -43.48 -18.89 -5.13
CA ALA A 553 -43.64 -19.11 -6.57
C ALA A 553 -42.91 -18.02 -7.35
N ASP A 554 -42.67 -18.27 -8.64
CA ASP A 554 -42.13 -17.28 -9.59
C ASP A 554 -40.75 -16.71 -9.24
N ILE A 555 -39.99 -17.35 -8.32
CA ILE A 555 -38.57 -17.05 -8.12
C ILE A 555 -37.84 -17.29 -9.44
N GLY A 556 -37.08 -16.29 -9.86
CA GLY A 556 -36.38 -16.32 -11.14
C GLY A 556 -37.29 -16.07 -12.34
N ILE A 557 -38.54 -15.64 -12.19
CA ILE A 557 -39.43 -15.26 -13.30
C ILE A 557 -39.72 -13.76 -13.19
N ASP A 558 -39.62 -13.05 -14.31
CA ASP A 558 -39.92 -11.61 -14.41
C ASP A 558 -39.17 -10.76 -13.36
N THR A 559 -37.94 -11.18 -13.04
CA THR A 559 -37.04 -10.46 -12.13
C THR A 559 -36.43 -9.25 -12.84
N VAL A 560 -35.88 -8.30 -12.09
CA VAL A 560 -35.13 -7.15 -12.63
C VAL A 560 -34.04 -7.59 -13.63
N ALA A 561 -33.31 -8.67 -13.33
CA ALA A 561 -32.28 -9.21 -14.22
C ALA A 561 -32.81 -9.95 -15.47
N CYS A 562 -34.05 -10.44 -15.44
CA CYS A 562 -34.69 -11.16 -16.56
C CYS A 562 -36.15 -10.70 -16.79
N PRO A 563 -36.38 -9.44 -17.25
CA PRO A 563 -37.72 -8.89 -17.43
C PRO A 563 -38.49 -9.63 -18.52
N GLY A 564 -39.72 -10.05 -18.23
CA GLY A 564 -40.57 -10.82 -19.16
C GLY A 564 -40.02 -12.20 -19.54
N ALA A 565 -38.98 -12.68 -18.85
CA ALA A 565 -38.28 -13.94 -19.08
C ALA A 565 -38.16 -14.74 -17.77
N MET A 566 -37.46 -15.86 -17.82
CA MET A 566 -37.14 -16.68 -16.64
C MET A 566 -35.65 -17.02 -16.59
N HIS A 567 -35.07 -17.05 -15.41
CA HIS A 567 -33.71 -17.49 -15.15
C HIS A 567 -33.53 -18.97 -15.47
N ALA A 568 -32.27 -19.37 -15.67
CA ALA A 568 -31.92 -20.78 -15.88
C ALA A 568 -32.32 -21.68 -14.70
N ILE A 569 -32.44 -21.14 -13.49
CA ILE A 569 -33.05 -21.83 -12.36
C ILE A 569 -34.22 -21.02 -11.83
N HIS A 570 -35.42 -21.59 -11.83
CA HIS A 570 -36.63 -20.86 -11.41
C HIS A 570 -37.69 -21.79 -10.79
N THR A 571 -38.74 -21.20 -10.23
CA THR A 571 -39.93 -21.89 -9.70
C THR A 571 -41.20 -21.40 -10.37
N HIS A 572 -42.19 -22.28 -10.59
CA HIS A 572 -43.55 -21.88 -11.06
C HIS A 572 -44.59 -21.87 -9.95
N ASP A 573 -44.30 -22.51 -8.82
CA ASP A 573 -45.22 -22.63 -7.69
C ASP A 573 -44.46 -22.78 -6.37
N GLY A 574 -45.20 -22.71 -5.26
CA GLY A 574 -44.61 -22.79 -3.93
C GLY A 574 -44.35 -24.21 -3.40
N SER A 575 -44.27 -25.22 -4.27
CA SER A 575 -44.01 -26.62 -3.87
C SER A 575 -42.55 -26.90 -3.52
N GLY A 576 -41.65 -25.98 -3.83
CA GLY A 576 -40.20 -26.17 -3.74
C GLY A 576 -39.60 -26.95 -4.92
N LYS A 577 -40.36 -27.13 -6.01
CA LYS A 577 -39.85 -27.70 -7.25
C LYS A 577 -39.07 -26.64 -8.04
N LEU A 578 -37.76 -26.85 -8.17
CA LEU A 578 -36.90 -26.01 -9.00
C LEU A 578 -36.82 -26.57 -10.42
N HIS A 579 -36.89 -25.68 -11.40
CA HIS A 579 -36.72 -25.94 -12.82
C HIS A 579 -35.31 -25.52 -13.22
N ILE A 580 -34.49 -26.46 -13.71
CA ILE A 580 -33.15 -26.16 -14.23
C ILE A 580 -33.18 -26.30 -15.74
N GLU A 581 -32.94 -25.18 -16.40
CA GLU A 581 -33.10 -24.99 -17.82
C GLU A 581 -31.92 -24.16 -18.32
N THR A 582 -30.98 -24.77 -19.05
CA THR A 582 -29.79 -24.06 -19.54
C THR A 582 -29.66 -24.21 -21.05
N PRO A 583 -29.23 -23.16 -21.77
CA PRO A 583 -29.00 -23.21 -23.22
C PRO A 583 -27.73 -24.00 -23.58
N GLU A 584 -26.81 -24.16 -22.62
CA GLU A 584 -25.54 -24.90 -22.77
C GLU A 584 -25.42 -25.99 -21.70
N LEU A 585 -24.67 -27.05 -22.02
CA LEU A 585 -24.35 -28.12 -21.06
C LEU A 585 -23.30 -27.63 -20.07
N GLY A 586 -23.61 -27.67 -18.78
CA GLY A 586 -22.67 -27.29 -17.73
C GLY A 586 -23.04 -27.79 -16.33
N PRO A 587 -22.11 -27.64 -15.37
CA PRO A 587 -22.41 -27.79 -13.94
C PRO A 587 -23.41 -26.73 -13.50
N VAL A 588 -24.34 -27.08 -12.62
CA VAL A 588 -25.34 -26.15 -12.07
C VAL A 588 -25.28 -26.23 -10.54
N PRO A 589 -24.62 -25.29 -9.86
CA PRO A 589 -24.55 -25.28 -8.41
C PRO A 589 -25.88 -24.88 -7.76
N LEU A 590 -26.17 -25.44 -6.58
CA LEU A 590 -27.35 -25.08 -5.77
C LEU A 590 -27.29 -23.60 -5.33
N GLY A 591 -26.09 -23.06 -5.08
CA GLY A 591 -25.91 -21.65 -4.71
C GLY A 591 -26.46 -20.67 -5.75
N THR A 592 -26.50 -21.06 -7.03
CA THR A 592 -27.08 -20.24 -8.11
C THR A 592 -28.56 -19.94 -7.86
N PHE A 593 -29.34 -20.88 -7.34
CA PHE A 593 -30.75 -20.66 -7.05
C PHE A 593 -30.96 -19.63 -5.92
N PHE A 594 -30.17 -19.72 -4.85
CA PHE A 594 -30.25 -18.77 -3.73
C PHE A 594 -29.77 -17.37 -4.12
N SER A 595 -28.80 -17.29 -5.03
CA SER A 595 -28.38 -16.04 -5.66
C SER A 595 -29.51 -15.41 -6.49
N ILE A 596 -30.18 -16.18 -7.37
CA ILE A 596 -31.36 -15.71 -8.14
C ILE A 596 -32.50 -15.29 -7.20
N TRP A 597 -32.66 -15.98 -6.08
CA TRP A 597 -33.67 -15.65 -5.07
C TRP A 597 -33.29 -14.42 -4.21
N GLY A 598 -32.03 -13.99 -4.21
CA GLY A 598 -31.55 -12.92 -3.34
C GLY A 598 -31.63 -13.29 -1.86
N GLN A 599 -31.27 -14.53 -1.51
CA GLN A 599 -31.34 -15.05 -0.15
C GLN A 599 -29.98 -15.59 0.31
N PRO A 600 -29.57 -15.37 1.57
CA PRO A 600 -28.29 -15.86 2.08
C PRO A 600 -28.26 -17.39 2.14
N PHE A 601 -27.12 -17.98 1.75
CA PHE A 601 -26.90 -19.42 1.69
C PHE A 601 -25.43 -19.80 1.93
N SER A 602 -25.13 -20.35 3.11
CA SER A 602 -23.81 -20.85 3.52
C SER A 602 -23.96 -21.90 4.63
N ALA A 603 -22.84 -22.49 5.06
CA ALA A 603 -22.82 -23.39 6.22
C ALA A 603 -23.23 -22.71 7.53
N GLN A 604 -23.11 -21.37 7.57
CA GLN A 604 -23.37 -20.54 8.72
C GLN A 604 -24.77 -19.92 8.66
N GLN A 605 -25.35 -19.67 7.48
CA GLN A 605 -26.64 -19.02 7.34
C GLN A 605 -27.46 -19.51 6.13
N VAL A 606 -28.75 -19.78 6.35
CA VAL A 606 -29.74 -20.01 5.28
C VAL A 606 -30.97 -19.16 5.57
N LEU A 607 -31.35 -18.26 4.66
CA LEU A 607 -32.42 -17.28 4.92
C LEU A 607 -32.16 -16.50 6.24
N HIS A 608 -33.18 -16.39 7.10
CA HIS A 608 -33.06 -15.80 8.44
C HIS A 608 -32.40 -16.71 9.48
N MET A 609 -32.05 -17.96 9.14
CA MET A 609 -31.56 -18.96 10.10
C MET A 609 -30.03 -18.95 10.15
N VAL A 610 -29.46 -18.58 11.29
CA VAL A 610 -28.00 -18.51 11.53
C VAL A 610 -27.58 -19.60 12.51
N ALA A 611 -26.58 -20.41 12.15
CA ALA A 611 -26.03 -21.46 12.99
C ALA A 611 -25.06 -20.88 14.04
N ASP A 612 -25.19 -21.31 15.29
CA ASP A 612 -24.33 -20.90 16.41
C ASP A 612 -23.95 -22.10 17.32
N GLY A 613 -23.37 -21.84 18.50
CA GLY A 613 -22.99 -22.90 19.45
C GLY A 613 -24.15 -23.78 19.93
N ASN A 614 -25.40 -23.31 19.81
CA ASN A 614 -26.63 -23.98 20.27
C ASN A 614 -27.55 -24.39 19.12
N SER A 615 -27.18 -24.19 17.86
CA SER A 615 -27.98 -24.58 16.71
C SER A 615 -27.13 -25.22 15.62
N THR A 616 -27.76 -25.88 14.66
CA THR A 616 -27.06 -26.49 13.51
C THR A 616 -27.85 -26.30 12.24
N LEU A 617 -27.14 -26.02 11.15
CA LEU A 617 -27.63 -26.13 9.78
C LEU A 617 -27.05 -27.40 9.13
N THR A 618 -27.89 -28.14 8.43
CA THR A 618 -27.48 -29.31 7.66
C THR A 618 -28.06 -29.28 6.25
N LEU A 619 -27.26 -29.71 5.27
CA LEU A 619 -27.66 -29.90 3.88
C LEU A 619 -27.59 -31.39 3.53
N GLU A 620 -28.72 -31.96 3.11
CA GLU A 620 -28.83 -33.35 2.64
C GLU A 620 -29.27 -33.40 1.17
N VAL A 621 -28.64 -34.27 0.38
CA VAL A 621 -29.06 -34.60 -0.99
C VAL A 621 -29.40 -36.09 -1.04
N ASN A 622 -30.66 -36.40 -1.35
CA ASN A 622 -31.21 -37.76 -1.36
C ASN A 622 -31.00 -38.53 -0.03
N GLY A 623 -31.06 -37.81 1.10
CA GLY A 623 -30.86 -38.35 2.45
C GLY A 623 -29.40 -38.58 2.84
N VAL A 624 -28.45 -38.01 2.10
CA VAL A 624 -27.01 -38.05 2.41
C VAL A 624 -26.56 -36.64 2.77
N LEU A 625 -25.93 -36.47 3.93
CA LEU A 625 -25.31 -35.22 4.35
C LEU A 625 -24.14 -34.87 3.42
N ILE A 626 -24.08 -33.61 2.99
CA ILE A 626 -23.02 -33.05 2.18
C ILE A 626 -22.54 -31.72 2.78
N ASP A 627 -21.29 -31.37 2.51
CA ASP A 627 -20.60 -30.19 3.05
C ASP A 627 -20.14 -29.20 1.97
N THR A 628 -20.55 -29.41 0.71
CA THR A 628 -20.18 -28.57 -0.44
C THR A 628 -21.00 -27.29 -0.60
N TRP A 629 -22.12 -27.13 0.14
CA TRP A 629 -22.96 -25.92 0.17
C TRP A 629 -23.22 -25.30 -1.20
N SER A 630 -22.79 -24.06 -1.45
CA SER A 630 -22.98 -23.32 -2.70
C SER A 630 -22.50 -24.08 -3.93
N GLU A 631 -21.48 -24.92 -3.80
CA GLU A 631 -20.89 -25.71 -4.89
C GLU A 631 -21.62 -27.03 -5.20
N THR A 632 -22.68 -27.35 -4.44
CA THR A 632 -23.45 -28.60 -4.59
C THR A 632 -24.08 -28.70 -5.98
N GLN A 633 -23.65 -29.68 -6.77
CA GLN A 633 -24.10 -29.86 -8.14
C GLN A 633 -25.51 -30.45 -8.23
N LEU A 634 -26.39 -29.74 -8.95
CA LEU A 634 -27.76 -30.15 -9.21
C LEU A 634 -27.81 -31.23 -10.30
N ALA A 635 -28.71 -32.20 -10.11
CA ALA A 635 -28.97 -33.27 -11.06
C ALA A 635 -30.44 -33.67 -11.05
N ASP A 636 -30.93 -34.21 -12.18
CA ASP A 636 -32.34 -34.56 -12.36
C ASP A 636 -32.87 -35.49 -11.25
N GLY A 637 -34.02 -35.12 -10.67
CA GLY A 637 -34.73 -35.89 -9.66
C GLY A 637 -34.13 -35.86 -8.25
N GLN A 638 -33.13 -35.01 -7.98
CA GLN A 638 -32.60 -34.84 -6.63
C GLN A 638 -33.67 -34.30 -5.66
N PHE A 639 -33.63 -34.82 -4.44
CA PHE A 639 -34.39 -34.33 -3.30
C PHE A 639 -33.43 -33.73 -2.27
N ILE A 640 -33.49 -32.41 -2.10
CA ILE A 640 -32.57 -31.61 -1.29
C ILE A 640 -33.30 -31.12 -0.05
N VAL A 641 -32.70 -31.33 1.13
CA VAL A 641 -33.24 -30.89 2.42
C VAL A 641 -32.22 -29.99 3.11
N LEU A 642 -32.64 -28.76 3.40
CA LEU A 642 -31.95 -27.83 4.30
C LEU A 642 -32.69 -27.84 5.63
N GLU A 643 -31.98 -28.10 6.72
CA GLU A 643 -32.60 -28.16 8.05
C GLU A 643 -31.82 -27.37 9.08
N TYR A 644 -32.53 -26.44 9.73
CA TYR A 644 -32.09 -25.75 10.93
C TYR A 644 -32.67 -26.43 12.17
N ARG A 645 -31.84 -26.77 13.15
CA ARG A 645 -32.25 -27.32 14.44
C ARG A 645 -31.59 -26.59 15.60
N GLN A 646 -32.39 -26.16 16.58
CA GLN A 646 -31.87 -25.83 17.90
C GLN A 646 -31.50 -27.11 18.67
N ARG A 647 -30.30 -27.12 19.25
CA ARG A 647 -29.85 -28.13 20.20
C ARG A 647 -30.52 -27.86 21.54
N HIS A 648 -31.27 -28.84 22.05
CA HIS A 648 -31.89 -28.79 23.38
C HIS A 648 -30.96 -29.27 24.49
#